data_AF-A0A9P1PYZ2-F1
#
_entry.id   AF-A0A9P1PYZ2-F1
#
_cell.length_a   1.000
_cell.length_b   1.000
_cell.length_c   1.000
_cell.angle_alpha   90.00
_cell.angle_beta   90.00
_cell.angle_gamma   90.00
#
_symmetry.space_group_name_H-M   'P 1'
#
loop_
_entity.id
_entity.type
_entity.pdbx_description
1 polymer ?
#
loop_
_entity_poly.entity_id
_entity_poly.type
_entity_poly.pdbx_seq_one_letter_code
_entity_poly.pdbx_strand_id
1 'polypeptide(L)'
;MKITRKLLIIATLIISHPTYSEQGEVCFYELDDFRGESFCSKEGEIKSTYHDDFNNKIESISVPPGMIITLYDDIDLSGNKLKLKNDINLPGLKKSGFYNKINSYKIAPAICFYTEDEFQGSSTCLASNQQIDFYHDTEAIIESDRQALPIYNDSIQSITIPPGMIATIYKDDNFRSPFFKLTESITDNNLKALEMSDAITGIKVSKIKGLNCDQQCVIVNSHKIKLADVFGEYWNDERLKNKQVLLVFNSKDIGENDNFDITFFNSLAISINKRIITFSDERMIDKFYFERYQRNDNLSFIIQIKEKTVEVQYIQTLDHYLVDVSPIISFDRDTEITIPQEIIITNYNKNHPLVLAKSILTADTGEQYWEKRDLTQISKIICAFTPFLNLYNYLIQGKCQQLDGIVFSADVFFNSNTKGKTLHIAGSSDQLKPPSSKEVALQAPEGVDNYLTLTYIHNNKNSRGLSLPAVAKTCMVSLYSLLNSRPTRQIRPGCIEWTLEVMTDFTLLFGHSLETWNPTFFGRIIDSIIRTGSTGVAVENLAVENRFIHAITEKITDKTTNNAFDDIKTALNYAQLSYIAYSNFSLTDESPAQVELLPLGIYELLLETFIYRQTTPIIISHGEFVEQTELEFEIEILPTPTPEEEEKLSDVEVSNAQAMRKKLRETIALWEQQYEQGYPTQGASADADPVEINNALTKLLHAGNIVTGIIKRRLILHRPGEIYVIVKFQGRVIAIVLADRFNSHNEVELVASATLPDYVLFPNREGTVRGAGTAAVRELSRYLQQQGARTLYSEVISQPSARVKQKVGFNFKSEF
;
A
#
# COMPACT_ATOMS: atom_id res chain seq x y z
N MET A 1 95.67 -9.40 -5.49
CA MET A 1 96.17 -10.78 -5.63
C MET A 1 95.84 -11.55 -4.35
N LYS A 2 94.98 -12.59 -4.46
CA LYS A 2 94.78 -13.77 -3.57
C LYS A 2 94.49 -13.62 -2.05
N ILE A 3 93.21 -13.84 -1.70
CA ILE A 3 92.62 -14.90 -0.84
C ILE A 3 93.38 -15.37 0.44
N THR A 4 92.74 -15.24 1.63
CA THR A 4 92.31 -16.29 2.62
C THR A 4 92.16 -15.66 4.03
N ARG A 5 90.97 -15.54 4.65
CA ARG A 5 90.06 -16.51 5.31
C ARG A 5 90.52 -17.00 6.70
N LYS A 6 89.92 -16.49 7.78
CA LYS A 6 89.54 -17.16 9.05
C LYS A 6 88.63 -16.20 9.87
N LEU A 7 87.31 -16.36 9.77
CA LEU A 7 86.43 -17.05 10.72
C LEU A 7 86.31 -16.33 12.07
N LEU A 8 85.34 -15.40 12.13
CA LEU A 8 84.78 -14.84 13.34
C LEU A 8 83.37 -15.42 13.47
N ILE A 9 83.20 -16.33 14.42
CA ILE A 9 81.90 -16.80 14.88
C ILE A 9 81.34 -15.66 15.73
N ILE A 10 80.44 -14.87 15.15
CA ILE A 10 79.52 -14.03 15.93
C ILE A 10 78.20 -14.78 15.92
N ALA A 11 77.85 -15.34 17.07
CA ALA A 11 76.52 -15.81 17.37
C ALA A 11 75.57 -14.59 17.33
N THR A 12 74.90 -14.38 16.20
CA THR A 12 73.63 -13.65 16.18
C THR A 12 72.60 -14.54 16.86
N LEU A 13 72.46 -14.41 18.18
CA LEU A 13 71.22 -14.72 18.87
C LEU A 13 70.15 -13.78 18.30
N ILE A 14 69.51 -14.21 17.20
CA ILE A 14 68.21 -13.70 16.83
C ILE A 14 67.28 -14.26 17.90
N ILE A 15 66.96 -13.43 18.89
CA ILE A 15 65.81 -13.66 19.76
C ILE A 15 64.60 -13.50 18.85
N SER A 16 64.26 -14.54 18.09
CA SER A 16 62.99 -14.67 17.40
C SER A 16 61.93 -14.64 18.50
N HIS A 17 61.28 -13.50 18.65
CA HIS A 17 60.07 -13.42 19.47
C HIS A 17 59.05 -14.37 18.83
N PRO A 18 58.22 -15.09 19.61
CA PRO A 18 57.17 -15.91 19.03
C PRO A 18 56.31 -15.04 18.12
N THR A 19 56.40 -15.29 16.81
CA THR A 19 55.55 -14.65 15.80
C THR A 19 54.18 -15.28 15.91
N TYR A 20 53.40 -14.75 16.84
CA TYR A 20 51.97 -15.00 16.91
C TYR A 20 51.31 -14.51 15.61
N SER A 21 50.22 -15.16 15.21
CA SER A 21 49.38 -14.60 14.14
C SER A 21 48.81 -13.26 14.59
N GLU A 22 49.16 -12.17 13.88
CA GLU A 22 48.54 -10.85 14.04
C GLU A 22 47.14 -10.79 13.40
N GLN A 23 46.86 -11.77 12.53
CA GLN A 23 45.57 -11.99 11.87
C GLN A 23 44.73 -13.02 12.65
N GLY A 24 43.41 -12.88 12.59
CA GLY A 24 42.41 -13.76 13.23
C GLY A 24 42.33 -15.16 12.63
N GLU A 25 43.45 -15.90 12.66
CA GLU A 25 43.60 -17.24 12.09
C GLU A 25 44.22 -18.21 13.10
N VAL A 26 43.76 -19.47 13.09
CA VAL A 26 44.35 -20.53 13.92
C VAL A 26 45.50 -21.16 13.15
N CYS A 27 46.71 -21.07 13.70
CA CYS A 27 47.93 -21.54 13.03
C CYS A 27 48.49 -22.79 13.71
N PHE A 28 48.83 -23.78 12.90
CA PHE A 28 49.43 -25.04 13.31
C PHE A 28 50.91 -25.04 12.92
N TYR A 29 51.77 -25.43 13.86
CA TYR A 29 53.22 -25.34 13.71
C TYR A 29 53.89 -26.70 13.83
N GLU A 30 54.95 -26.88 13.03
CA GLU A 30 55.76 -28.11 13.04
C GLU A 30 56.53 -28.29 14.35
N LEU A 31 56.89 -27.19 15.04
CA LEU A 31 57.71 -27.23 16.25
C LEU A 31 57.00 -26.59 17.44
N ASP A 32 57.49 -26.91 18.65
CA ASP A 32 57.04 -26.30 19.90
C ASP A 32 57.36 -24.78 19.96
N ASP A 33 56.59 -24.06 20.77
CA ASP A 33 56.66 -22.60 20.93
C ASP A 33 56.32 -21.80 19.64
N PHE A 34 55.40 -22.31 18.81
CA PHE A 34 54.92 -21.65 17.58
C PHE A 34 56.03 -21.36 16.55
N ARG A 35 56.92 -22.34 16.35
CA ARG A 35 58.09 -22.24 15.45
C ARG A 35 58.03 -23.24 14.31
N GLY A 36 58.91 -23.04 13.32
CA GLY A 36 59.03 -23.93 12.16
C GLY A 36 58.06 -23.56 11.04
N GLU A 37 57.87 -24.47 10.08
CA GLU A 37 56.84 -24.32 9.07
C GLU A 37 55.46 -24.25 9.75
N SER A 38 54.55 -23.49 9.16
CA SER A 38 53.17 -23.42 9.66
C SER A 38 52.15 -23.32 8.53
N PHE A 39 50.91 -23.68 8.85
CA PHE A 39 49.74 -23.33 8.05
C PHE A 39 48.66 -22.78 8.97
N CYS A 40 47.84 -21.88 8.45
CA CYS A 40 46.79 -21.22 9.19
C CYS A 40 45.43 -21.50 8.55
N SER A 41 44.41 -21.61 9.38
CA SER A 41 43.03 -21.81 8.98
C SER A 41 42.16 -20.71 9.54
N LYS A 42 41.21 -20.25 8.72
CA LYS A 42 40.33 -19.12 9.04
C LYS A 42 39.16 -19.55 9.90
N GLU A 43 38.41 -18.58 10.41
CA GLU A 43 37.12 -18.85 11.06
C GLU A 43 36.23 -19.74 10.18
N GLY A 44 35.42 -20.60 10.80
CA GLY A 44 34.43 -21.40 10.08
C GLY A 44 34.99 -22.53 9.21
N GLU A 45 36.31 -22.59 9.01
CA GLU A 45 36.97 -23.59 8.18
C GLU A 45 36.79 -25.01 8.76
N ILE A 46 36.50 -25.95 7.86
CA ILE A 46 36.32 -27.36 8.17
C ILE A 46 37.26 -28.16 7.28
N LYS A 47 38.13 -28.97 7.91
CA LYS A 47 38.96 -29.93 7.21
C LYS A 47 38.55 -31.33 7.65
N SER A 48 37.74 -32.00 6.83
CA SER A 48 37.21 -33.34 7.10
C SER A 48 38.28 -34.43 6.98
N THR A 49 39.34 -34.20 6.23
CA THR A 49 40.52 -35.07 6.21
C THR A 49 41.77 -34.21 6.14
N TYR A 50 42.64 -34.39 7.13
CA TYR A 50 43.92 -33.71 7.24
C TYR A 50 45.06 -34.69 6.96
N HIS A 51 45.57 -34.65 5.71
CA HIS A 51 46.66 -35.50 5.23
C HIS A 51 47.61 -34.72 4.30
N ASP A 52 48.03 -33.53 4.74
CA ASP A 52 49.03 -32.71 4.03
C ASP A 52 50.45 -32.99 4.62
N ASP A 53 51.50 -32.27 4.17
CA ASP A 53 52.92 -32.49 4.56
C ASP A 53 53.25 -32.35 6.07
N PHE A 54 52.25 -31.94 6.87
CA PHE A 54 52.28 -31.79 8.32
C PHE A 54 51.67 -32.97 9.10
N ASN A 55 51.30 -34.06 8.44
CA ASN A 55 50.77 -35.26 9.10
C ASN A 55 51.73 -35.78 10.19
N ASN A 56 51.24 -35.89 11.43
CA ASN A 56 52.02 -36.26 12.62
C ASN A 56 53.21 -35.34 12.96
N LYS A 57 53.14 -34.07 12.56
CA LYS A 57 54.19 -33.08 12.85
C LYS A 57 53.70 -31.86 13.63
N ILE A 58 52.42 -31.79 14.01
CA ILE A 58 51.91 -30.63 14.77
C ILE A 58 52.40 -30.72 16.22
N GLU A 59 53.28 -29.79 16.61
CA GLU A 59 53.81 -29.69 17.96
C GLU A 59 53.28 -28.49 18.74
N SER A 60 52.78 -27.45 18.07
CA SER A 60 52.06 -26.37 18.72
C SER A 60 50.95 -25.79 17.84
N ILE A 61 49.93 -25.20 18.46
CA ILE A 61 48.79 -24.57 17.80
C ILE A 61 48.53 -23.22 18.45
N SER A 62 48.62 -22.14 17.67
CA SER A 62 48.23 -20.79 18.07
C SER A 62 46.74 -20.59 17.80
N VAL A 63 45.97 -20.33 18.85
CA VAL A 63 44.53 -20.02 18.79
C VAL A 63 44.35 -18.57 19.26
N PRO A 64 44.01 -17.64 18.36
CA PRO A 64 43.78 -16.24 18.73
C PRO A 64 42.70 -16.09 19.80
N PRO A 65 42.79 -15.05 20.66
CA PRO A 65 41.76 -14.77 21.65
C PRO A 65 40.35 -14.73 21.03
N GLY A 66 39.43 -15.44 21.67
CA GLY A 66 38.03 -15.55 21.27
C GLY A 66 37.72 -16.51 20.11
N MET A 67 38.74 -17.10 19.46
CA MET A 67 38.54 -18.21 18.53
C MET A 67 38.41 -19.55 19.25
N ILE A 68 37.75 -20.50 18.58
CA ILE A 68 37.52 -21.84 19.14
C ILE A 68 37.76 -22.86 18.04
N ILE A 69 38.69 -23.79 18.27
CA ILE A 69 38.95 -24.93 17.40
C ILE A 69 38.54 -26.24 18.08
N THR A 70 37.98 -27.16 17.31
CA THR A 70 37.75 -28.55 17.72
C THR A 70 38.58 -29.47 16.84
N LEU A 71 39.50 -30.20 17.45
CA LEU A 71 40.33 -31.22 16.83
C LEU A 71 39.68 -32.59 16.99
N TYR A 72 39.86 -33.46 16.01
CA TYR A 72 39.34 -34.82 15.98
C TYR A 72 40.45 -35.81 15.66
N ASP A 73 40.41 -36.97 16.31
CA ASP A 73 41.41 -38.02 16.12
C ASP A 73 41.11 -38.99 14.97
N ASP A 74 39.98 -38.80 14.28
CA ASP A 74 39.59 -39.53 13.07
C ASP A 74 39.18 -38.55 11.95
N ILE A 75 38.95 -39.07 10.75
CA ILE A 75 38.43 -38.32 9.60
C ILE A 75 36.94 -37.99 9.77
N ASP A 76 36.43 -37.11 8.92
CA ASP A 76 35.04 -36.68 8.83
C ASP A 76 34.46 -36.14 10.15
N LEU A 77 35.31 -35.48 10.95
CA LEU A 77 34.95 -34.88 12.25
C LEU A 77 34.40 -35.90 13.25
N SER A 78 34.93 -37.12 13.23
CA SER A 78 34.51 -38.24 14.07
C SER A 78 35.58 -38.62 15.12
N GLY A 79 35.30 -39.66 15.91
CA GLY A 79 36.22 -40.09 16.98
C GLY A 79 36.20 -39.21 18.24
N ASN A 80 37.31 -39.19 18.96
CA ASN A 80 37.50 -38.33 20.14
C ASN A 80 37.71 -36.89 19.69
N LYS A 81 37.26 -35.94 20.53
CA LYS A 81 37.37 -34.51 20.25
C LYS A 81 38.09 -33.73 21.35
N LEU A 82 38.90 -32.77 20.94
CA LEU A 82 39.54 -31.79 21.81
C LEU A 82 39.15 -30.38 21.39
N LYS A 83 38.53 -29.64 22.29
CA LYS A 83 38.14 -28.25 22.07
C LYS A 83 39.18 -27.32 22.70
N LEU A 84 39.78 -26.45 21.91
CA LEU A 84 40.75 -25.46 22.34
C LEU A 84 40.15 -24.06 22.18
N LYS A 85 40.40 -23.22 23.19
CA LYS A 85 40.07 -21.78 23.18
C LYS A 85 41.30 -20.88 23.23
N ASN A 86 42.45 -21.47 23.57
CA ASN A 86 43.72 -20.80 23.77
C ASN A 86 44.82 -21.63 23.12
N ASP A 87 45.98 -21.03 23.00
CA ASP A 87 47.18 -21.67 22.48
C ASP A 87 47.49 -23.00 23.22
N ILE A 88 48.03 -23.98 22.48
CA ILE A 88 48.52 -25.24 23.06
C ILE A 88 49.88 -25.60 22.49
N ASN A 89 50.81 -25.92 23.39
CA ASN A 89 52.17 -26.35 23.06
C ASN A 89 52.30 -27.89 23.20
N LEU A 90 53.47 -28.43 22.87
CA LEU A 90 53.74 -29.86 22.81
C LEU A 90 53.41 -30.60 24.12
N PRO A 91 53.74 -30.08 25.32
CA PRO A 91 53.36 -30.73 26.57
C PRO A 91 51.84 -30.82 26.75
N GLY A 92 51.11 -29.78 26.33
CA GLY A 92 49.65 -29.73 26.37
C GLY A 92 49.02 -30.75 25.43
N LEU A 93 49.51 -30.84 24.19
CA LEU A 93 49.05 -31.81 23.19
C LEU A 93 49.30 -33.27 23.60
N LYS A 94 50.44 -33.54 24.24
CA LYS A 94 50.73 -34.87 24.80
C LYS A 94 49.78 -35.22 25.94
N LYS A 95 49.53 -34.26 26.85
CA LYS A 95 48.62 -34.45 27.99
C LYS A 95 47.17 -34.66 27.56
N SER A 96 46.72 -33.98 26.50
CA SER A 96 45.37 -34.15 25.96
C SER A 96 45.20 -35.44 25.16
N GLY A 97 46.29 -36.12 24.79
CA GLY A 97 46.29 -37.35 24.01
C GLY A 97 46.15 -37.13 22.50
N PHE A 98 46.22 -35.89 22.03
CA PHE A 98 46.05 -35.50 20.61
C PHE A 98 47.37 -35.36 19.84
N TYR A 99 48.52 -35.43 20.51
CA TYR A 99 49.82 -35.45 19.83
C TYR A 99 49.91 -36.60 18.81
N ASN A 100 50.24 -36.27 17.56
CA ASN A 100 50.29 -37.19 16.40
C ASN A 100 49.00 -38.00 16.17
N LYS A 101 47.84 -37.41 16.49
CA LYS A 101 46.55 -38.04 16.25
C LYS A 101 45.53 -37.14 15.56
N ILE A 102 45.85 -35.88 15.30
CA ILE A 102 44.91 -34.94 14.66
C ILE A 102 44.70 -35.37 13.20
N ASN A 103 43.48 -35.81 12.86
CA ASN A 103 43.12 -36.29 11.52
C ASN A 103 42.03 -35.45 10.85
N SER A 104 41.26 -34.68 11.62
CA SER A 104 40.35 -33.66 11.10
C SER A 104 40.15 -32.54 12.13
N TYR A 105 39.71 -31.37 11.68
CA TYR A 105 39.44 -30.24 12.58
C TYR A 105 38.33 -29.33 12.05
N LYS A 106 37.73 -28.58 12.98
CA LYS A 106 36.72 -27.57 12.70
C LYS A 106 36.95 -26.33 13.54
N ILE A 107 37.01 -25.18 12.89
CA ILE A 107 37.04 -23.88 13.55
C ILE A 107 35.60 -23.37 13.66
N ALA A 108 35.22 -22.88 14.84
CA ALA A 108 33.92 -22.27 15.03
C ALA A 108 33.85 -20.92 14.31
N PRO A 109 32.70 -20.55 13.72
CA PRO A 109 32.53 -19.20 13.19
C PRO A 109 32.77 -18.14 14.27
N ALA A 110 33.50 -17.09 13.90
CA ALA A 110 33.84 -15.98 14.77
C ALA A 110 33.83 -14.67 13.97
N ILE A 111 33.46 -13.57 14.61
CA ILE A 111 33.50 -12.22 14.05
C ILE A 111 34.84 -11.60 14.39
N CYS A 112 35.58 -11.08 13.42
CA CYS A 112 36.89 -10.45 13.67
C CYS A 112 36.85 -8.94 13.48
N PHE A 113 37.49 -8.22 14.39
CA PHE A 113 37.56 -6.76 14.47
C PHE A 113 39.00 -6.33 14.22
N TYR A 114 39.21 -5.37 13.33
CA TYR A 114 40.51 -4.99 12.79
C TYR A 114 40.84 -3.54 13.07
N THR A 115 42.12 -3.25 13.31
CA THR A 115 42.61 -1.89 13.59
C THR A 115 42.77 -1.02 12.35
N GLU A 116 42.82 -1.63 11.17
CA GLU A 116 42.92 -0.94 9.88
C GLU A 116 41.72 -1.30 8.99
N ASP A 117 41.47 -0.48 7.97
CA ASP A 117 40.42 -0.72 6.99
C ASP A 117 40.71 -1.94 6.11
N GLU A 118 39.71 -2.40 5.36
CA GLU A 118 39.81 -3.54 4.43
C GLU A 118 40.30 -4.83 5.09
N PHE A 119 39.97 -5.01 6.37
CA PHE A 119 40.23 -6.20 7.19
C PHE A 119 41.73 -6.45 7.39
N GLN A 120 42.51 -5.38 7.58
CA GLN A 120 43.96 -5.40 7.75
C GLN A 120 44.39 -4.97 9.17
N GLY A 121 45.69 -5.04 9.44
CA GLY A 121 46.26 -4.69 10.74
C GLY A 121 46.03 -5.75 11.83
N SER A 122 46.15 -5.31 13.08
CA SER A 122 45.93 -6.16 14.26
C SER A 122 44.45 -6.51 14.40
N SER A 123 44.17 -7.73 14.87
CA SER A 123 42.79 -8.19 14.98
C SER A 123 42.48 -8.96 16.26
N THR A 124 41.21 -8.98 16.64
CA THR A 124 40.67 -9.86 17.69
C THR A 124 39.35 -10.41 17.22
N CYS A 125 39.10 -11.70 17.47
CA CYS A 125 37.88 -12.36 17.03
C CYS A 125 37.01 -12.77 18.21
N LEU A 126 35.71 -12.84 18.00
CA LEU A 126 34.74 -13.26 19.00
C LEU A 126 33.79 -14.31 18.41
N ALA A 127 33.75 -15.47 19.05
CA ALA A 127 32.76 -16.50 18.81
C ALA A 127 31.39 -16.14 19.43
N SER A 128 30.37 -16.92 19.07
CA SER A 128 29.01 -16.73 19.61
C SER A 128 28.97 -16.71 21.14
N ASN A 129 28.17 -15.78 21.69
CA ASN A 129 27.94 -15.52 23.11
C ASN A 129 29.14 -14.91 23.85
N GLN A 130 30.15 -14.43 23.12
CA GLN A 130 31.20 -13.60 23.69
C GLN A 130 30.84 -12.11 23.58
N GLN A 131 31.37 -11.33 24.51
CA GLN A 131 31.20 -9.90 24.58
C GLN A 131 32.48 -9.26 25.13
N ILE A 132 32.68 -7.98 24.82
CA ILE A 132 33.79 -7.17 25.32
C ILE A 132 33.25 -5.78 25.63
N ASP A 133 33.50 -5.30 26.84
CA ASP A 133 33.47 -3.88 27.18
C ASP A 133 34.91 -3.38 27.34
N PHE A 134 35.36 -2.48 26.46
CA PHE A 134 36.77 -2.05 26.43
C PHE A 134 37.20 -1.24 27.67
N TYR A 135 36.26 -0.78 28.50
CA TYR A 135 36.56 -0.06 29.74
C TYR A 135 36.61 -0.99 30.97
N HIS A 136 35.81 -2.06 30.97
CA HIS A 136 35.64 -2.93 32.15
C HIS A 136 36.26 -4.32 32.01
N ASP A 137 36.34 -4.85 30.79
CA ASP A 137 36.73 -6.25 30.52
C ASP A 137 38.19 -6.41 30.07
N THR A 138 39.01 -5.34 30.11
CA THR A 138 40.44 -5.39 29.72
C THR A 138 41.25 -6.42 30.51
N GLU A 139 40.81 -6.78 31.72
CA GLU A 139 41.41 -7.84 32.54
C GLU A 139 40.81 -9.25 32.29
N ALA A 140 39.65 -9.37 31.63
CA ALA A 140 38.83 -10.61 31.61
C ALA A 140 38.97 -11.49 30.35
N ILE A 141 39.68 -11.04 29.30
CA ILE A 141 39.92 -11.81 28.06
C ILE A 141 41.26 -12.57 28.10
N ILE A 142 41.98 -12.49 29.23
CA ILE A 142 43.21 -13.25 29.50
C ILE A 142 42.84 -14.69 29.92
N GLU A 143 42.17 -15.45 29.05
CA GLU A 143 42.20 -16.92 29.14
C GLU A 143 43.39 -17.50 28.36
N SER A 144 44.05 -16.70 27.52
CA SER A 144 45.33 -17.03 26.89
C SER A 144 46.46 -16.39 27.70
N ASP A 145 47.60 -17.07 27.88
CA ASP A 145 48.82 -16.53 28.53
C ASP A 145 49.44 -15.33 27.77
N ARG A 146 48.69 -14.66 26.88
CA ARG A 146 49.07 -13.45 26.15
C ARG A 146 48.76 -12.20 27.00
N GLN A 147 49.79 -11.41 27.27
CA GLN A 147 49.76 -10.25 28.18
C GLN A 147 49.01 -9.00 27.67
N ALA A 148 48.51 -8.96 26.43
CA ALA A 148 47.82 -7.79 25.88
C ALA A 148 46.76 -8.17 24.84
N LEU A 149 45.62 -7.48 24.87
CA LEU A 149 44.63 -7.50 23.78
C LEU A 149 45.20 -6.76 22.56
N PRO A 150 45.12 -7.34 21.35
CA PRO A 150 45.60 -6.70 20.12
C PRO A 150 44.85 -5.41 19.74
N ILE A 151 43.59 -5.27 20.18
CA ILE A 151 42.73 -4.12 19.86
C ILE A 151 42.40 -3.31 21.11
N TYR A 152 42.30 -1.99 20.96
CA TYR A 152 42.02 -1.04 22.03
C TYR A 152 40.66 -0.38 21.83
N ASN A 153 40.20 0.32 22.87
CA ASN A 153 39.03 1.18 22.77
C ASN A 153 39.19 2.15 21.58
N ASP A 154 38.11 2.34 20.81
CA ASP A 154 38.06 3.29 19.69
C ASP A 154 39.11 3.03 18.58
N SER A 155 39.65 1.81 18.47
CA SER A 155 40.68 1.49 17.46
C SER A 155 40.16 0.66 16.29
N ILE A 156 38.86 0.36 16.22
CA ILE A 156 38.30 -0.58 15.23
C ILE A 156 37.91 0.19 13.97
N GLN A 157 38.47 -0.22 12.83
CA GLN A 157 38.24 0.38 11.51
C GLN A 157 37.55 -0.56 10.52
N SER A 158 37.62 -1.88 10.71
CA SER A 158 36.83 -2.81 9.88
C SER A 158 36.47 -4.08 10.63
N ILE A 159 35.41 -4.77 10.18
CA ILE A 159 34.84 -5.94 10.89
C ILE A 159 34.40 -7.00 9.87
N THR A 160 34.86 -8.24 10.02
CA THR A 160 34.39 -9.39 9.22
C THR A 160 33.32 -10.18 9.96
N ILE A 161 32.19 -10.44 9.28
CA ILE A 161 31.07 -11.19 9.85
C ILE A 161 30.73 -12.40 8.99
N PRO A 162 30.92 -13.63 9.49
CA PRO A 162 30.55 -14.82 8.74
C PRO A 162 29.03 -15.03 8.69
N PRO A 163 28.51 -15.76 7.68
CA PRO A 163 27.09 -16.05 7.54
C PRO A 163 26.50 -16.70 8.81
N GLY A 164 25.35 -16.19 9.26
CA GLY A 164 24.68 -16.72 10.44
C GLY A 164 25.18 -16.18 11.78
N MET A 165 26.10 -15.20 11.78
CA MET A 165 26.52 -14.45 12.96
C MET A 165 26.02 -13.00 12.94
N ILE A 166 25.95 -12.39 14.11
CA ILE A 166 25.57 -10.99 14.29
C ILE A 166 26.46 -10.35 15.37
N ALA A 167 27.04 -9.20 15.06
CA ALA A 167 27.71 -8.33 16.02
C ALA A 167 26.77 -7.21 16.43
N THR A 168 26.73 -6.86 17.71
CA THR A 168 26.16 -5.61 18.18
C THR A 168 27.31 -4.75 18.68
N ILE A 169 27.55 -3.62 18.01
CA ILE A 169 28.60 -2.65 18.36
C ILE A 169 27.96 -1.49 19.10
N TYR A 170 28.60 -1.01 20.16
CA TYR A 170 28.10 0.02 21.07
C TYR A 170 29.07 1.19 21.10
N LYS A 171 28.52 2.40 21.07
CA LYS A 171 29.28 3.64 21.24
C LYS A 171 29.58 3.94 22.70
N ASP A 172 28.66 3.55 23.58
CA ASP A 172 28.79 3.74 25.03
C ASP A 172 29.10 2.41 25.75
N ASP A 173 29.83 2.54 26.86
CA ASP A 173 30.14 1.47 27.80
C ASP A 173 28.87 0.85 28.43
N ASN A 174 29.04 -0.28 29.11
CA ASN A 174 27.96 -1.05 29.71
C ASN A 174 26.88 -1.48 28.70
N PHE A 175 27.24 -1.57 27.42
CA PHE A 175 26.36 -1.94 26.32
C PHE A 175 25.12 -1.04 26.21
N ARG A 176 25.34 0.27 26.32
CA ARG A 176 24.28 1.29 26.24
C ARG A 176 24.14 1.85 24.82
N SER A 177 22.93 2.31 24.50
CA SER A 177 22.64 2.98 23.24
C SER A 177 23.44 4.30 23.14
N PRO A 178 23.95 4.69 21.95
CA PRO A 178 23.64 4.13 20.63
C PRO A 178 24.40 2.84 20.31
N PHE A 179 23.72 1.95 19.59
CA PHE A 179 24.27 0.66 19.14
C PHE A 179 23.77 0.34 17.74
N PHE A 180 24.54 -0.50 17.03
CA PHE A 180 24.17 -1.04 15.73
C PHE A 180 24.37 -2.54 15.68
N LYS A 181 23.45 -3.24 15.02
CA LYS A 181 23.53 -4.67 14.75
C LYS A 181 24.02 -4.89 13.33
N LEU A 182 25.10 -5.67 13.20
CA LEU A 182 25.77 -5.96 11.94
C LEU A 182 25.62 -7.46 11.61
N THR A 183 25.10 -7.76 10.42
CA THR A 183 25.01 -9.14 9.89
C THR A 183 25.90 -9.37 8.68
N GLU A 184 26.55 -8.31 8.19
CA GLU A 184 27.46 -8.31 7.05
C GLU A 184 28.78 -7.66 7.48
N SER A 185 29.89 -8.07 6.85
CA SER A 185 31.18 -7.40 7.04
C SER A 185 31.09 -5.92 6.65
N ILE A 186 31.83 -5.07 7.37
CA ILE A 186 31.75 -3.61 7.25
C ILE A 186 33.15 -2.98 7.21
N THR A 187 33.34 -1.97 6.37
CA THR A 187 34.58 -1.20 6.22
C THR A 187 34.52 0.12 6.99
N ASP A 188 35.65 0.81 7.08
CA ASP A 188 35.77 2.07 7.81
C ASP A 188 34.87 3.16 7.22
N ASN A 189 34.74 3.23 5.89
CA ASN A 189 33.83 4.17 5.23
C ASN A 189 32.38 4.00 5.69
N ASN A 190 31.92 2.75 5.83
CA ASN A 190 30.57 2.47 6.33
C ASN A 190 30.46 2.78 7.84
N LEU A 191 31.49 2.47 8.65
CA LEU A 191 31.53 2.83 10.07
C LEU A 191 31.50 4.34 10.29
N LYS A 192 32.20 5.12 9.45
CA LYS A 192 32.14 6.58 9.43
C LYS A 192 30.73 7.09 9.16
N ALA A 193 30.04 6.52 8.17
CA ALA A 193 28.66 6.87 7.87
C ALA A 193 27.68 6.57 9.03
N LEU A 194 28.04 5.65 9.93
CA LEU A 194 27.28 5.33 11.14
C LEU A 194 27.78 6.09 12.39
N GLU A 195 28.79 6.96 12.26
CA GLU A 195 29.49 7.61 13.38
C GLU A 195 30.06 6.62 14.42
N MET A 196 30.48 5.44 13.96
CA MET A 196 31.07 4.35 14.76
C MET A 196 32.58 4.19 14.53
N SER A 197 33.13 4.78 13.48
CA SER A 197 34.59 4.81 13.27
C SER A 197 35.25 5.57 14.44
N ASP A 198 36.27 4.96 15.04
CA ASP A 198 36.95 5.43 16.24
C ASP A 198 36.02 5.73 17.44
N ALA A 199 34.90 5.01 17.57
CA ALA A 199 33.93 5.24 18.63
C ALA A 199 33.35 3.94 19.24
N ILE A 200 33.88 2.77 18.89
CA ILE A 200 33.38 1.48 19.38
C ILE A 200 34.00 1.18 20.75
N THR A 201 33.15 1.14 21.77
CA THR A 201 33.54 0.92 23.17
C THR A 201 33.01 -0.39 23.75
N GLY A 202 32.03 -1.01 23.10
CA GLY A 202 31.50 -2.31 23.51
C GLY A 202 31.05 -3.18 22.33
N ILE A 203 31.15 -4.50 22.48
CA ILE A 203 30.80 -5.48 21.45
C ILE A 203 30.05 -6.66 22.09
N LYS A 204 28.98 -7.13 21.44
CA LYS A 204 28.34 -8.43 21.72
C LYS A 204 28.23 -9.25 20.44
N VAL A 205 28.57 -10.54 20.50
CA VAL A 205 28.47 -11.45 19.37
C VAL A 205 27.50 -12.59 19.65
N SER A 206 26.64 -12.89 18.69
CA SER A 206 25.70 -14.01 18.78
C SER A 206 25.45 -14.66 17.42
N LYS A 207 24.72 -15.79 17.41
CA LYS A 207 24.22 -16.40 16.18
C LYS A 207 22.87 -15.81 15.80
N ILE A 208 22.62 -15.70 14.50
CA ILE A 208 21.31 -15.33 13.96
C ILE A 208 20.32 -16.48 14.26
N LYS A 209 19.18 -16.14 14.87
CA LYS A 209 18.02 -17.00 15.10
C LYS A 209 16.76 -16.16 14.90
N GLY A 210 15.72 -16.67 14.23
CA GLY A 210 14.49 -15.91 14.00
C GLY A 210 14.76 -14.50 13.47
N LEU A 211 14.10 -13.48 14.05
CA LEU A 211 14.29 -12.06 13.73
C LEU A 211 15.28 -11.39 14.70
N ASN A 212 16.57 -11.74 14.64
CA ASN A 212 17.59 -11.19 15.56
C ASN A 212 18.11 -9.78 15.19
N CYS A 213 17.88 -9.34 13.95
CA CYS A 213 18.26 -8.00 13.45
C CYS A 213 17.02 -7.08 13.36
N ASP A 214 16.30 -7.00 14.47
CA ASP A 214 15.00 -6.34 14.61
C ASP A 214 15.07 -4.85 15.00
N GLN A 215 16.24 -4.38 15.42
CA GLN A 215 16.49 -2.99 15.82
C GLN A 215 17.89 -2.55 15.40
N GLN A 216 18.01 -1.32 14.90
CA GLN A 216 19.27 -0.71 14.47
C GLN A 216 20.12 -1.65 13.59
N CYS A 217 19.46 -2.35 12.68
CA CYS A 217 20.07 -3.34 11.82
C CYS A 217 20.71 -2.65 10.61
N VAL A 218 22.01 -2.85 10.44
CA VAL A 218 22.80 -2.25 9.35
C VAL A 218 22.79 -3.18 8.15
N ILE A 219 22.40 -2.64 7.00
CA ILE A 219 22.31 -3.33 5.72
C ILE A 219 23.35 -2.70 4.78
N VAL A 220 24.46 -3.40 4.59
CA VAL A 220 25.54 -2.93 3.70
C VAL A 220 25.19 -3.29 2.27
N ASN A 221 24.86 -4.56 1.99
CA ASN A 221 24.47 -5.02 0.66
C ASN A 221 23.07 -5.60 0.65
N SER A 222 22.78 -6.58 1.50
CA SER A 222 21.47 -7.22 1.51
C SER A 222 21.09 -7.84 2.85
N HIS A 223 19.81 -7.73 3.19
CA HIS A 223 19.21 -8.36 4.35
C HIS A 223 18.02 -9.23 3.93
N LYS A 224 17.95 -10.45 4.47
CA LYS A 224 16.91 -11.43 4.15
C LYS A 224 16.11 -11.80 5.38
N ILE A 225 14.80 -11.66 5.30
CA ILE A 225 13.84 -12.09 6.33
C ILE A 225 13.10 -13.31 5.81
N LYS A 226 13.41 -14.48 6.37
CA LYS A 226 12.75 -15.75 6.05
C LYS A 226 11.44 -15.85 6.82
N LEU A 227 10.32 -15.52 6.17
CA LEU A 227 9.03 -15.38 6.86
C LEU A 227 8.60 -16.68 7.53
N ALA A 228 8.76 -17.82 6.85
CA ALA A 228 8.43 -19.12 7.42
C ALA A 228 9.24 -19.45 8.68
N ASP A 229 10.53 -19.10 8.72
CA ASP A 229 11.39 -19.34 9.89
C ASP A 229 11.02 -18.43 11.07
N VAL A 230 10.61 -17.20 10.79
CA VAL A 230 10.25 -16.20 11.83
C VAL A 230 8.85 -16.43 12.37
N PHE A 231 7.86 -16.72 11.50
CA PHE A 231 6.50 -17.04 11.93
C PHE A 231 6.38 -18.46 12.51
N GLY A 232 7.26 -19.39 12.11
CA GLY A 232 7.23 -20.78 12.56
C GLY A 232 5.87 -21.42 12.30
N GLU A 233 5.28 -22.03 13.34
CA GLU A 233 3.99 -22.71 13.26
C GLU A 233 2.82 -21.78 12.86
N TYR A 234 2.93 -20.47 13.14
CA TYR A 234 1.88 -19.49 12.84
C TYR A 234 1.79 -19.12 11.35
N TRP A 235 2.81 -19.47 10.55
CA TRP A 235 2.82 -19.16 9.12
C TRP A 235 1.64 -19.81 8.39
N ASN A 236 1.38 -21.08 8.69
CA ASN A 236 0.34 -21.89 8.06
C ASN A 236 -0.96 -21.97 8.89
N ASP A 237 -1.09 -21.18 9.96
CA ASP A 237 -2.31 -21.18 10.78
C ASP A 237 -3.44 -20.44 10.03
N GLU A 238 -4.51 -21.17 9.70
CA GLU A 238 -5.68 -20.64 8.98
C GLU A 238 -6.51 -19.65 9.82
N ARG A 239 -6.38 -19.68 11.16
CA ARG A 239 -7.07 -18.75 12.06
C ARG A 239 -6.48 -17.34 11.93
N LEU A 240 -5.19 -17.25 11.61
CA LEU A 240 -4.46 -15.99 11.44
C LEU A 240 -4.49 -15.58 9.97
N LYS A 241 -5.57 -14.93 9.53
CA LYS A 241 -5.76 -14.58 8.12
C LYS A 241 -4.76 -13.55 7.60
N ASN A 242 -4.38 -12.60 8.45
CA ASN A 242 -3.48 -11.52 8.09
C ASN A 242 -2.13 -11.75 8.77
N LYS A 243 -1.06 -11.83 7.98
CA LYS A 243 0.33 -11.83 8.46
C LYS A 243 0.94 -10.48 8.12
N GLN A 244 1.42 -9.75 9.11
CA GLN A 244 1.86 -8.37 8.94
C GLN A 244 3.36 -8.23 9.25
N VAL A 245 4.06 -7.46 8.42
CA VAL A 245 5.46 -7.08 8.60
C VAL A 245 5.56 -5.58 8.59
N LEU A 246 6.16 -5.01 9.62
CA LEU A 246 6.53 -3.60 9.67
C LEU A 246 8.05 -3.49 9.53
N LEU A 247 8.49 -2.62 8.63
CA LEU A 247 9.87 -2.22 8.45
C LEU A 247 9.98 -0.70 8.66
N VAL A 248 10.90 -0.24 9.50
CA VAL A 248 11.15 1.18 9.78
C VAL A 248 12.59 1.49 9.47
N PHE A 249 12.83 2.35 8.49
CA PHE A 249 14.16 2.79 8.05
C PHE A 249 14.46 4.19 8.58
N ASN A 250 15.68 4.39 9.08
CA ASN A 250 16.18 5.72 9.41
C ASN A 250 16.49 6.49 8.12
N SER A 251 16.11 7.76 8.06
CA SER A 251 16.32 8.65 6.92
C SER A 251 16.81 10.06 7.31
N LYS A 252 17.40 10.19 8.51
CA LYS A 252 17.81 11.47 9.12
C LYS A 252 18.76 12.37 8.31
N ASP A 253 19.28 11.94 7.17
CA ASP A 253 20.20 12.71 6.33
C ASP A 253 19.67 12.97 4.92
N ILE A 254 18.39 13.36 4.81
CA ILE A 254 17.70 13.70 3.54
C ILE A 254 17.89 12.56 2.54
N GLY A 255 16.91 11.65 2.44
CA GLY A 255 16.93 10.49 1.52
C GLY A 255 17.15 10.77 0.01
N GLU A 256 17.69 11.92 -0.40
CA GLU A 256 18.29 12.22 -1.70
C GLU A 256 19.36 11.22 -2.15
N ASN A 257 19.97 10.45 -1.23
CA ASN A 257 20.94 9.42 -1.58
C ASN A 257 20.44 7.99 -1.33
N ASP A 258 19.21 7.79 -0.82
CA ASP A 258 18.67 6.44 -0.59
C ASP A 258 18.51 5.72 -1.93
N ASN A 259 19.10 4.54 -2.04
CA ASN A 259 18.98 3.70 -3.23
C ASN A 259 18.92 2.24 -2.80
N PHE A 260 17.71 1.73 -2.61
CA PHE A 260 17.49 0.37 -2.15
C PHE A 260 16.16 -0.19 -2.63
N ASP A 261 16.11 -1.51 -2.72
CA ASP A 261 14.91 -2.25 -3.10
C ASP A 261 14.42 -3.14 -1.95
N ILE A 262 13.11 -3.28 -1.84
CA ILE A 262 12.44 -4.29 -1.00
C ILE A 262 11.71 -5.24 -1.94
N THR A 263 12.20 -6.47 -2.07
CA THR A 263 11.63 -7.51 -2.92
C THR A 263 10.89 -8.53 -2.07
N PHE A 264 9.65 -8.88 -2.48
CA PHE A 264 8.81 -9.87 -1.83
C PHE A 264 8.55 -11.03 -2.79
N PHE A 265 8.73 -12.26 -2.31
CA PHE A 265 8.37 -13.47 -3.07
C PHE A 265 8.95 -13.48 -4.50
N ASN A 266 10.15 -12.91 -4.68
CA ASN A 266 10.83 -12.74 -5.96
C ASN A 266 10.11 -11.96 -7.07
N SER A 267 8.92 -11.37 -6.87
CA SER A 267 8.17 -10.69 -7.94
C SER A 267 7.75 -9.25 -7.65
N LEU A 268 7.29 -8.97 -6.43
CA LEU A 268 6.89 -7.63 -6.00
C LEU A 268 8.14 -6.87 -5.55
N ALA A 269 8.36 -5.67 -6.07
CA ALA A 269 9.49 -4.82 -5.72
C ALA A 269 9.01 -3.41 -5.39
N ILE A 270 9.46 -2.91 -4.25
CA ILE A 270 9.39 -1.50 -3.88
C ILE A 270 10.81 -0.95 -4.04
N SER A 271 10.98 -0.03 -4.98
CA SER A 271 12.28 0.60 -5.24
C SER A 271 12.28 2.03 -4.71
N ILE A 272 13.26 2.35 -3.89
CA ILE A 272 13.49 3.68 -3.36
C ILE A 272 14.70 4.21 -4.10
N ASN A 273 14.49 5.23 -4.94
CA ASN A 273 15.56 5.92 -5.65
C ASN A 273 15.45 7.42 -5.35
N LYS A 274 16.29 7.86 -4.42
CA LYS A 274 16.30 9.22 -3.88
C LYS A 274 14.92 9.57 -3.31
N ARG A 275 14.24 10.50 -3.97
CA ARG A 275 12.91 11.00 -3.61
C ARG A 275 11.76 10.19 -4.21
N ILE A 276 12.02 9.20 -5.06
CA ILE A 276 10.94 8.47 -5.73
C ILE A 276 10.81 7.10 -5.07
N ILE A 277 9.60 6.79 -4.60
CA ILE A 277 9.18 5.46 -4.19
C ILE A 277 8.40 4.86 -5.35
N THR A 278 8.92 3.78 -5.92
CA THR A 278 8.32 3.08 -7.04
C THR A 278 7.79 1.73 -6.57
N PHE A 279 6.53 1.44 -6.88
CA PHE A 279 5.94 0.12 -6.66
C PHE A 279 5.79 -0.60 -8.00
N SER A 280 6.26 -1.84 -8.06
CA SER A 280 6.19 -2.67 -9.27
C SER A 280 6.02 -4.16 -8.93
N ASP A 281 5.27 -4.89 -9.75
CA ASP A 281 5.24 -6.37 -9.78
C ASP A 281 5.75 -6.83 -11.16
N GLU A 282 6.30 -8.05 -11.27
CA GLU A 282 6.86 -8.62 -12.51
C GLU A 282 5.91 -8.52 -13.72
N ARG A 283 4.60 -8.49 -13.47
CA ARG A 283 3.54 -8.50 -14.48
C ARG A 283 3.02 -7.11 -14.86
N MET A 284 3.51 -6.05 -14.22
CA MET A 284 3.08 -4.68 -14.49
C MET A 284 3.76 -4.09 -15.73
N ILE A 285 2.95 -3.50 -16.61
CA ILE A 285 3.44 -2.64 -17.71
C ILE A 285 3.76 -1.24 -17.16
N ASP A 286 2.86 -0.70 -16.31
CA ASP A 286 2.99 0.61 -15.68
C ASP A 286 3.25 0.48 -14.17
N LYS A 287 4.16 1.29 -13.64
CA LYS A 287 4.55 1.30 -12.22
C LYS A 287 3.88 2.47 -11.50
N PHE A 288 3.66 2.35 -10.19
CA PHE A 288 3.21 3.47 -9.38
C PHE A 288 4.39 4.24 -8.82
N TYR A 289 4.37 5.56 -8.94
CA TYR A 289 5.42 6.44 -8.47
C TYR A 289 4.86 7.42 -7.45
N PHE A 290 5.55 7.56 -6.33
CA PHE A 290 5.25 8.55 -5.32
C PHE A 290 6.50 9.36 -5.01
N GLU A 291 6.35 10.67 -4.87
CA GLU A 291 7.43 11.54 -4.40
C GLU A 291 7.42 11.58 -2.86
N ARG A 292 8.60 11.44 -2.26
CA ARG A 292 8.80 11.52 -0.82
C ARG A 292 8.58 12.94 -0.32
N TYR A 293 8.11 13.04 0.92
CA TYR A 293 7.99 14.32 1.60
C TYR A 293 9.38 14.94 1.79
N GLN A 294 9.48 16.26 1.66
CA GLN A 294 10.77 16.97 1.57
C GLN A 294 11.67 16.77 2.81
N ARG A 295 11.09 16.53 3.99
CA ARG A 295 11.80 16.29 5.25
C ARG A 295 11.15 15.16 6.03
N ASN A 296 11.84 14.05 6.23
CA ASN A 296 11.41 12.95 7.09
C ASN A 296 12.63 12.38 7.84
N ASP A 297 12.38 11.83 9.03
CA ASP A 297 13.35 11.09 9.82
C ASP A 297 13.21 9.59 9.63
N ASN A 298 11.98 9.10 9.41
CA ASN A 298 11.73 7.68 9.20
C ASN A 298 10.82 7.45 7.99
N LEU A 299 11.18 6.44 7.20
CA LEU A 299 10.34 5.85 6.17
C LEU A 299 9.96 4.44 6.62
N SER A 300 8.67 4.20 6.78
CA SER A 300 8.14 2.95 7.30
C SER A 300 7.28 2.26 6.26
N PHE A 301 7.38 0.95 6.14
CA PHE A 301 6.54 0.13 5.27
C PHE A 301 5.77 -0.87 6.12
N ILE A 302 4.46 -0.92 5.91
CA ILE A 302 3.60 -1.92 6.53
C ILE A 302 3.08 -2.82 5.43
N ILE A 303 3.39 -4.11 5.55
CA ILE A 303 3.10 -5.13 4.56
C ILE A 303 2.17 -6.15 5.20
N GLN A 304 0.98 -6.35 4.63
CA GLN A 304 0.04 -7.37 5.03
C GLN A 304 -0.07 -8.45 3.96
N ILE A 305 0.30 -9.66 4.34
CA ILE A 305 0.29 -10.86 3.52
C ILE A 305 -0.97 -11.64 3.88
N LYS A 306 -1.82 -11.83 2.89
CA LYS A 306 -3.01 -12.69 2.92
C LYS A 306 -2.77 -13.92 2.04
N GLU A 307 -3.74 -14.83 2.01
CA GLU A 307 -3.68 -16.04 1.19
C GLU A 307 -3.44 -15.72 -0.30
N LYS A 308 -4.08 -14.67 -0.82
CA LYS A 308 -4.10 -14.32 -2.25
C LYS A 308 -3.61 -12.91 -2.59
N THR A 309 -3.41 -12.06 -1.60
CA THR A 309 -3.03 -10.67 -1.85
C THR A 309 -1.93 -10.24 -0.90
N VAL A 310 -1.14 -9.27 -1.35
CA VAL A 310 -0.18 -8.54 -0.54
C VAL A 310 -0.58 -7.07 -0.58
N GLU A 311 -0.84 -6.50 0.58
CA GLU A 311 -1.21 -5.09 0.73
C GLU A 311 -0.03 -4.35 1.36
N VAL A 312 0.34 -3.21 0.80
CA VAL A 312 1.46 -2.40 1.26
C VAL A 312 1.04 -0.95 1.44
N GLN A 313 1.53 -0.32 2.51
CA GLN A 313 1.43 1.12 2.74
C GLN A 313 2.77 1.64 3.25
N TYR A 314 3.20 2.81 2.77
CA TYR A 314 4.31 3.52 3.40
C TYR A 314 3.82 4.66 4.28
N ILE A 315 4.58 4.96 5.33
CA ILE A 315 4.35 6.04 6.27
C ILE A 315 5.66 6.81 6.46
N GLN A 316 5.61 8.13 6.32
CA GLN A 316 6.74 9.01 6.57
C GLN A 316 6.50 9.83 7.85
N THR A 317 7.51 9.89 8.72
CA THR A 317 7.48 10.72 9.93
C THR A 317 8.67 11.65 10.03
N LEU A 318 8.45 12.80 10.66
CA LEU A 318 9.48 13.78 11.05
C LEU A 318 9.26 14.11 12.52
N ASP A 319 10.30 14.01 13.35
CA ASP A 319 10.24 14.20 14.80
C ASP A 319 9.13 13.37 15.48
N HIS A 320 8.87 12.16 14.96
CA HIS A 320 7.79 11.24 15.37
C HIS A 320 6.36 11.68 14.99
N TYR A 321 6.21 12.79 14.26
CA TYR A 321 4.94 13.23 13.70
C TYR A 321 4.76 12.69 12.29
N LEU A 322 3.54 12.21 11.98
CA LEU A 322 3.14 11.82 10.63
C LEU A 322 3.21 13.03 9.70
N VAL A 323 4.00 12.94 8.63
CA VAL A 323 4.10 13.99 7.60
C VAL A 323 3.45 13.59 6.29
N ASP A 324 3.47 12.29 5.96
CA ASP A 324 2.91 11.78 4.71
C ASP A 324 2.60 10.27 4.81
N VAL A 325 1.61 9.82 4.03
CA VAL A 325 1.14 8.43 3.99
C VAL A 325 0.64 8.07 2.60
N SER A 326 1.02 6.88 2.12
CA SER A 326 0.53 6.39 0.83
C SER A 326 -0.91 5.85 0.93
N PRO A 327 -1.64 5.75 -0.20
CA PRO A 327 -2.74 4.79 -0.28
C PRO A 327 -2.26 3.38 0.07
N ILE A 328 -3.20 2.53 0.47
CA ILE A 328 -2.93 1.09 0.54
C ILE A 328 -2.88 0.54 -0.88
N ILE A 329 -1.78 -0.08 -1.25
CA ILE A 329 -1.57 -0.66 -2.58
C ILE A 329 -1.68 -2.17 -2.46
N SER A 330 -2.64 -2.77 -3.15
CA SER A 330 -2.92 -4.20 -3.12
C SER A 330 -2.43 -4.87 -4.40
N PHE A 331 -1.65 -5.93 -4.25
CA PHE A 331 -1.14 -6.78 -5.31
C PHE A 331 -1.69 -8.20 -5.20
N ASP A 332 -1.92 -8.85 -6.35
CA ASP A 332 -2.20 -10.27 -6.40
C ASP A 332 -0.94 -11.07 -6.07
N ARG A 333 -1.06 -11.99 -5.11
CA ARG A 333 0.04 -12.90 -4.73
C ARG A 333 0.06 -14.09 -5.67
N ASP A 334 1.21 -14.38 -6.25
CA ASP A 334 1.42 -15.65 -6.93
C ASP A 334 1.58 -16.77 -5.89
N THR A 335 0.72 -17.79 -5.97
CA THR A 335 0.68 -18.87 -4.97
C THR A 335 1.36 -20.15 -5.47
N GLU A 336 2.15 -20.08 -6.54
CA GLU A 336 2.97 -21.23 -6.95
C GLU A 336 3.94 -21.64 -5.82
N ILE A 337 3.87 -22.91 -5.44
CA ILE A 337 4.43 -23.50 -4.20
C ILE A 337 5.97 -23.48 -4.17
N THR A 338 6.63 -23.11 -5.27
CA THR A 338 8.08 -23.16 -5.45
C THR A 338 8.83 -21.87 -5.07
N ILE A 339 8.12 -20.78 -4.74
CA ILE A 339 8.76 -19.48 -4.46
C ILE A 339 9.14 -19.37 -2.97
N PRO A 340 10.41 -19.07 -2.64
CA PRO A 340 10.84 -18.77 -1.27
C PRO A 340 10.01 -17.64 -0.64
N GLN A 341 9.46 -17.90 0.54
CA GLN A 341 8.65 -16.92 1.29
C GLN A 341 9.56 -15.98 2.09
N GLU A 342 10.28 -15.14 1.36
CA GLU A 342 11.30 -14.24 1.91
C GLU A 342 11.03 -12.78 1.51
N ILE A 343 11.42 -11.86 2.39
CA ILE A 343 11.58 -10.44 2.09
C ILE A 343 13.07 -10.16 1.97
N ILE A 344 13.49 -9.58 0.85
CA ILE A 344 14.88 -9.24 0.58
C ILE A 344 14.98 -7.73 0.48
N ILE A 345 15.80 -7.12 1.33
CA ILE A 345 16.14 -5.70 1.28
C ILE A 345 17.53 -5.61 0.66
N THR A 346 17.69 -4.94 -0.46
CA THR A 346 18.97 -4.79 -1.17
C THR A 346 19.37 -3.32 -1.20
N ASN A 347 20.51 -2.98 -0.61
CA ASN A 347 21.08 -1.64 -0.63
C ASN A 347 22.08 -1.52 -1.79
N TYR A 348 21.91 -0.50 -2.63
CA TYR A 348 22.81 -0.22 -3.75
C TYR A 348 23.87 0.84 -3.43
N ASN A 349 23.80 1.44 -2.24
CA ASN A 349 24.78 2.42 -1.78
C ASN A 349 25.98 1.74 -1.12
N LYS A 350 27.11 1.69 -1.81
CA LYS A 350 28.34 1.02 -1.32
C LYS A 350 28.91 1.62 -0.02
N ASN A 351 28.87 2.94 0.11
CA ASN A 351 29.53 3.65 1.22
C ASN A 351 28.55 4.19 2.27
N HIS A 352 27.24 4.09 2.03
CA HIS A 352 26.21 4.53 2.96
C HIS A 352 25.30 3.33 3.27
N PRO A 353 25.55 2.63 4.39
CA PRO A 353 24.71 1.51 4.76
C PRO A 353 23.31 1.98 5.12
N LEU A 354 22.31 1.17 4.79
CA LEU A 354 20.92 1.42 5.16
C LEU A 354 20.69 0.93 6.59
N VAL A 355 20.04 1.75 7.43
CA VAL A 355 19.72 1.37 8.81
C VAL A 355 18.23 1.04 8.92
N LEU A 356 17.92 -0.24 9.07
CA LEU A 356 16.62 -0.72 9.50
C LEU A 356 16.50 -0.50 11.01
N ALA A 357 15.98 0.67 11.38
CA ALA A 357 15.81 1.10 12.76
C ALA A 357 14.93 0.14 13.56
N LYS A 358 13.89 -0.42 12.93
CA LYS A 358 13.00 -1.40 13.57
C LYS A 358 12.34 -2.36 12.56
N SER A 359 12.17 -3.62 12.94
CA SER A 359 11.26 -4.55 12.26
C SER A 359 10.43 -5.37 13.24
N ILE A 360 9.15 -5.55 12.92
CA ILE A 360 8.20 -6.30 13.75
C ILE A 360 7.33 -7.16 12.84
N LEU A 361 7.08 -8.39 13.26
CA LEU A 361 6.16 -9.31 12.62
C LEU A 361 4.99 -9.60 13.55
N THR A 362 3.78 -9.52 13.02
CA THR A 362 2.54 -9.73 13.77
C THR A 362 1.51 -10.49 12.92
N ALA A 363 0.44 -10.97 13.55
CA ALA A 363 -0.66 -11.64 12.84
C ALA A 363 -2.01 -11.39 13.51
N ASP A 364 -3.09 -11.38 12.73
CA ASP A 364 -4.46 -11.26 13.25
C ASP A 364 -5.48 -12.11 12.48
N THR A 365 -6.69 -12.19 13.04
CA THR A 365 -7.79 -13.02 12.50
C THR A 365 -8.57 -12.34 11.37
N GLY A 366 -8.31 -11.06 11.08
CA GLY A 366 -9.07 -10.23 10.16
C GLY A 366 -10.42 -9.74 10.70
N GLU A 367 -10.76 -10.02 11.95
CA GLU A 367 -12.01 -9.54 12.57
C GLU A 367 -11.86 -8.10 13.07
N GLN A 368 -12.56 -7.17 12.43
CA GLN A 368 -12.48 -5.73 12.74
C GLN A 368 -13.50 -5.28 13.80
N TYR A 369 -13.12 -4.29 14.61
CA TYR A 369 -14.00 -3.63 15.58
C TYR A 369 -14.53 -2.30 15.01
N TRP A 370 -15.75 -2.32 14.48
CA TRP A 370 -16.45 -1.15 13.96
C TRP A 370 -17.39 -0.56 15.03
N GLU A 371 -16.86 -0.03 16.13
CA GLU A 371 -17.69 0.87 16.96
C GLU A 371 -17.74 2.27 16.33
N LYS A 372 -18.92 2.90 16.38
CA LYS A 372 -19.19 4.27 15.94
C LYS A 372 -18.14 5.22 16.54
N ARG A 373 -17.28 5.79 15.70
CA ARG A 373 -16.22 6.71 16.11
C ARG A 373 -16.60 8.15 15.77
N ASP A 374 -16.29 9.05 16.70
CA ASP A 374 -16.49 10.49 16.61
C ASP A 374 -15.49 11.11 15.62
N LEU A 375 -15.97 11.47 14.42
CA LEU A 375 -15.21 11.89 13.22
C LEU A 375 -14.82 13.38 13.22
N THR A 376 -14.87 14.07 14.35
CA THR A 376 -14.76 15.54 14.42
C THR A 376 -13.34 16.11 14.31
N GLN A 377 -12.29 15.28 14.16
CA GLN A 377 -10.89 15.74 14.03
C GLN A 377 -10.14 15.02 12.89
N ILE A 378 -9.49 15.79 12.01
CA ILE A 378 -8.71 15.31 10.85
C ILE A 378 -7.63 14.30 11.25
N SER A 379 -7.00 14.48 12.42
CA SER A 379 -6.01 13.54 12.97
C SER A 379 -6.59 12.19 13.38
N LYS A 380 -7.92 12.06 13.59
CA LYS A 380 -8.60 10.80 13.94
C LYS A 380 -9.15 10.05 12.71
N ILE A 381 -9.36 10.76 11.59
CA ILE A 381 -9.83 10.19 10.32
C ILE A 381 -8.78 9.20 9.80
N ILE A 382 -7.50 9.59 9.74
CA ILE A 382 -6.42 8.70 9.30
C ILE A 382 -6.34 7.42 10.15
N CYS A 383 -6.57 7.52 11.47
CA CYS A 383 -6.60 6.36 12.39
C CYS A 383 -7.79 5.41 12.14
N ALA A 384 -8.89 5.90 11.56
CA ALA A 384 -10.11 5.12 11.35
C ALA A 384 -10.06 4.28 10.07
N PHE A 385 -9.30 4.71 9.06
CA PHE A 385 -9.28 4.12 7.71
C PHE A 385 -8.08 3.21 7.42
N THR A 386 -7.14 3.07 8.35
CA THR A 386 -5.91 2.29 8.13
C THR A 386 -5.74 1.23 9.22
N PRO A 387 -6.06 -0.05 8.93
CA PRO A 387 -5.71 -1.19 9.79
C PRO A 387 -4.21 -1.21 10.14
N PHE A 388 -3.39 -0.60 9.28
CA PHE A 388 -1.94 -0.49 9.39
C PHE A 388 -1.44 0.57 10.40
N LEU A 389 -2.14 1.70 10.60
CA LEU A 389 -1.69 2.72 11.57
C LEU A 389 -1.77 2.21 13.01
N ASN A 390 -2.60 1.23 13.29
CA ASN A 390 -2.70 0.58 14.59
C ASN A 390 -1.35 0.00 15.05
N LEU A 391 -0.66 -0.72 14.17
CA LEU A 391 0.68 -1.27 14.43
C LEU A 391 1.73 -0.15 14.52
N TYR A 392 1.58 0.90 13.72
CA TYR A 392 2.50 2.04 13.71
C TYR A 392 2.39 2.90 14.98
N ASN A 393 1.17 3.24 15.41
CA ASN A 393 0.90 4.08 16.58
C ASN A 393 1.37 3.45 17.88
N TYR A 394 1.29 2.12 18.00
CA TYR A 394 1.89 1.37 19.12
C TYR A 394 3.38 1.69 19.29
N LEU A 395 4.09 2.01 18.20
CA LEU A 395 5.54 2.18 18.18
C LEU A 395 5.97 3.63 18.37
N ILE A 396 5.15 4.59 17.95
CA ILE A 396 5.48 6.02 17.97
C ILE A 396 4.71 6.85 19.02
N GLN A 397 3.86 6.24 19.85
CA GLN A 397 3.02 6.93 20.85
C GLN A 397 2.11 8.03 20.26
N GLY A 398 1.53 7.78 19.08
CA GLY A 398 0.64 8.72 18.39
C GLY A 398 -0.70 8.95 19.12
N LYS A 399 -1.37 10.08 18.82
CA LYS A 399 -2.69 10.45 19.39
C LYS A 399 -3.86 9.59 18.91
N CYS A 400 -3.64 8.63 18.02
CA CYS A 400 -4.62 7.59 17.74
C CYS A 400 -4.74 6.68 18.97
N GLN A 401 -5.55 7.07 19.95
CA GLN A 401 -5.81 6.32 21.20
C GLN A 401 -6.66 5.07 20.97
N GLN A 402 -6.37 4.31 19.91
CA GLN A 402 -6.92 3.00 19.69
C GLN A 402 -5.76 2.04 19.82
N LEU A 403 -5.67 1.35 20.96
CA LEU A 403 -5.42 -0.10 21.03
C LEU A 403 -4.96 -0.54 22.43
N ASP A 404 -5.85 -1.28 23.09
CA ASP A 404 -5.53 -2.37 24.01
C ASP A 404 -5.17 -3.68 23.24
N GLY A 405 -4.75 -3.61 21.98
CA GLY A 405 -4.92 -4.73 21.03
C GLY A 405 -3.72 -5.58 20.66
N ILE A 406 -2.46 -5.22 20.99
CA ILE A 406 -1.32 -6.12 20.72
C ILE A 406 -1.13 -7.08 21.87
N VAL A 407 -1.24 -8.39 21.58
CA VAL A 407 -1.11 -9.47 22.55
C VAL A 407 0.21 -10.20 22.30
N PHE A 408 1.05 -10.29 23.34
CA PHE A 408 2.36 -10.95 23.25
C PHE A 408 2.35 -12.45 23.51
N SER A 409 1.24 -12.97 24.06
CA SER A 409 1.07 -14.39 24.36
C SER A 409 0.04 -15.01 23.41
N ALA A 410 0.48 -16.02 22.65
CA ALA A 410 -0.41 -16.78 21.79
C ALA A 410 -1.54 -17.47 22.59
N ASP A 411 -1.23 -18.02 23.76
CA ASP A 411 -2.25 -18.64 24.63
C ASP A 411 -3.31 -17.64 25.06
N VAL A 412 -2.92 -16.42 25.46
CA VAL A 412 -3.87 -15.36 25.83
C VAL A 412 -4.66 -14.88 24.61
N PHE A 413 -4.02 -14.80 23.45
CA PHE A 413 -4.67 -14.38 22.21
C PHE A 413 -5.77 -15.35 21.81
N PHE A 414 -5.46 -16.65 21.70
CA PHE A 414 -6.42 -17.67 21.26
C PHE A 414 -7.49 -18.02 22.31
N ASN A 415 -7.26 -17.73 23.60
CA ASN A 415 -8.23 -17.96 24.67
C ASN A 415 -9.08 -16.72 25.03
N SER A 416 -8.90 -15.58 24.34
CA SER A 416 -9.68 -14.36 24.56
C SER A 416 -10.42 -13.93 23.30
N ASN A 417 -11.28 -12.92 23.42
CA ASN A 417 -11.89 -12.30 22.23
C ASN A 417 -10.79 -11.70 21.35
N THR A 418 -10.65 -12.19 20.12
CA THR A 418 -9.63 -11.80 19.14
C THR A 418 -10.01 -10.59 18.30
N LYS A 419 -11.26 -10.09 18.40
CA LYS A 419 -11.74 -8.96 17.60
C LYS A 419 -10.90 -7.71 17.84
N GLY A 420 -10.37 -7.13 16.76
CA GLY A 420 -9.54 -5.93 16.80
C GLY A 420 -8.20 -6.10 17.52
N LYS A 421 -7.77 -7.33 17.79
CA LYS A 421 -6.48 -7.64 18.42
C LYS A 421 -5.51 -8.23 17.41
N THR A 422 -4.23 -8.00 17.67
CA THR A 422 -3.12 -8.48 16.86
C THR A 422 -2.15 -9.25 17.75
N LEU A 423 -1.79 -10.47 17.34
CA LEU A 423 -0.79 -11.29 17.98
C LEU A 423 0.60 -10.82 17.56
N HIS A 424 1.45 -10.49 18.53
CA HIS A 424 2.87 -10.22 18.28
C HIS A 424 3.62 -11.54 18.05
N ILE A 425 4.37 -11.63 16.95
CA ILE A 425 5.10 -12.84 16.58
C ILE A 425 6.60 -12.69 16.84
N ALA A 426 7.22 -11.62 16.33
CA ALA A 426 8.66 -11.40 16.45
C ALA A 426 9.06 -9.93 16.36
N GLY A 427 10.24 -9.61 16.91
CA GLY A 427 10.80 -8.26 17.01
C GLY A 427 10.67 -7.67 18.41
N SER A 428 11.50 -6.69 18.74
CA SER A 428 11.47 -6.03 20.03
C SER A 428 10.29 -5.07 20.10
N SER A 429 9.50 -5.23 21.16
CA SER A 429 8.36 -4.40 21.46
C SER A 429 8.71 -3.05 22.10
N ASP A 430 9.99 -2.82 22.42
CA ASP A 430 10.45 -1.61 23.12
C ASP A 430 10.07 -0.37 22.31
N GLN A 431 9.27 0.50 22.93
CA GLN A 431 8.70 1.69 22.30
C GLN A 431 9.83 2.66 21.88
N LEU A 432 9.67 3.34 20.74
CA LEU A 432 10.58 4.42 20.39
C LEU A 432 10.39 5.53 21.43
N LYS A 433 11.45 5.91 22.15
CA LYS A 433 11.38 6.93 23.20
C LYS A 433 10.96 8.27 22.56
N PRO A 434 9.92 8.96 23.05
CA PRO A 434 9.58 10.28 22.56
C PRO A 434 10.75 11.25 22.88
N PRO A 435 11.14 12.13 21.94
CA PRO A 435 12.11 13.17 22.24
C PRO A 435 11.49 14.18 23.21
N SER A 436 12.35 14.81 24.03
CA SER A 436 11.95 15.83 24.99
C SER A 436 11.11 16.91 24.29
N SER A 437 9.92 17.18 24.81
CA SER A 437 8.98 18.17 24.32
C SER A 437 9.63 19.54 24.11
N LYS A 438 10.08 19.82 22.89
CA LYS A 438 10.12 21.19 22.37
C LYS A 438 8.84 21.33 21.56
N GLU A 439 7.93 22.15 22.06
CA GLU A 439 6.75 22.58 21.32
C GLU A 439 7.22 23.34 20.07
N VAL A 440 7.46 22.62 18.99
CA VAL A 440 7.42 23.21 17.66
C VAL A 440 5.93 23.31 17.36
N ALA A 441 5.40 24.52 17.48
CA ALA A 441 4.06 24.84 17.04
C ALA A 441 3.99 24.47 15.54
N LEU A 442 3.36 23.33 15.24
CA LEU A 442 2.89 23.00 13.91
C LEU A 442 2.00 24.18 13.50
N GLN A 443 2.50 25.01 12.59
CA GLN A 443 1.62 25.84 11.77
C GLN A 443 0.79 24.83 10.98
N ALA A 444 -0.38 24.49 11.52
CA ALA A 444 -1.42 23.86 10.75
C ALA A 444 -1.62 24.73 9.52
N PRO A 445 -1.62 24.17 8.29
CA PRO A 445 -2.05 24.93 7.13
C PRO A 445 -3.44 25.49 7.45
N GLU A 446 -3.54 26.80 7.60
CA GLU A 446 -4.82 27.51 7.60
C GLU A 446 -5.38 27.39 6.19
N GLY A 447 -6.09 26.30 5.95
CA GLY A 447 -6.72 25.96 4.68
C GLY A 447 -7.30 24.56 4.81
N VAL A 448 -8.61 24.47 5.02
CA VAL A 448 -9.33 23.23 4.74
C VAL A 448 -9.32 23.09 3.22
N ASP A 449 -8.22 22.56 2.72
CA ASP A 449 -8.05 22.30 1.30
C ASP A 449 -8.87 21.06 0.95
N ASN A 450 -9.95 21.29 0.20
CA ASN A 450 -10.89 20.27 -0.27
C ASN A 450 -10.25 19.41 -1.40
N TYR A 451 -9.17 18.69 -1.11
CA TYR A 451 -8.58 17.74 -2.04
C TYR A 451 -9.08 16.31 -1.78
N LEU A 452 -9.39 15.58 -2.85
CA LEU A 452 -9.60 14.14 -2.79
C LEU A 452 -8.30 13.46 -2.40
N THR A 453 -8.37 12.53 -1.43
CA THR A 453 -7.22 11.74 -1.00
C THR A 453 -7.36 10.34 -1.54
N LEU A 454 -6.40 9.90 -2.35
CA LEU A 454 -6.34 8.52 -2.80
C LEU A 454 -5.99 7.62 -1.62
N THR A 455 -6.93 6.76 -1.19
CA THR A 455 -6.77 5.90 0.00
C THR A 455 -6.45 4.45 -0.33
N TYR A 456 -6.84 3.97 -1.51
CA TYR A 456 -6.66 2.58 -1.92
C TYR A 456 -6.38 2.45 -3.41
N ILE A 457 -5.37 1.67 -3.76
CA ILE A 457 -5.06 1.27 -5.14
C ILE A 457 -5.14 -0.25 -5.21
N HIS A 458 -6.03 -0.76 -6.05
CA HIS A 458 -6.12 -2.17 -6.33
C HIS A 458 -5.51 -2.47 -7.69
N ASN A 459 -4.33 -3.10 -7.71
CA ASN A 459 -3.72 -3.55 -8.95
C ASN A 459 -4.34 -4.89 -9.38
N ASN A 460 -5.50 -4.85 -10.06
CA ASN A 460 -6.07 -6.04 -10.69
C ASN A 460 -5.75 -6.09 -12.19
N LYS A 461 -5.72 -7.32 -12.73
CA LYS A 461 -5.46 -7.61 -14.14
C LYS A 461 -6.65 -7.31 -15.08
N ASN A 462 -7.73 -6.72 -14.59
CA ASN A 462 -8.95 -6.58 -15.36
C ASN A 462 -9.01 -5.19 -16.00
N SER A 463 -8.72 -5.10 -17.30
CA SER A 463 -8.85 -3.91 -18.16
C SER A 463 -10.32 -3.45 -18.35
N ARG A 464 -11.07 -3.31 -17.25
CA ARG A 464 -12.51 -3.00 -17.20
C ARG A 464 -12.79 -1.82 -16.24
N GLY A 465 -11.90 -0.83 -16.19
CA GLY A 465 -11.96 0.31 -15.27
C GLY A 465 -13.26 1.14 -15.37
N LEU A 466 -13.86 1.23 -16.56
CA LEU A 466 -15.14 1.93 -16.78
C LEU A 466 -16.35 1.01 -16.69
N SER A 467 -16.24 -0.22 -17.21
CA SER A 467 -17.37 -1.16 -17.25
C SER A 467 -17.65 -1.78 -15.89
N LEU A 468 -16.63 -2.11 -15.09
CA LEU A 468 -16.82 -2.80 -13.81
C LEU A 468 -17.59 -1.95 -12.79
N PRO A 469 -17.24 -0.66 -12.53
CA PRO A 469 -18.01 0.18 -11.62
C PRO A 469 -19.42 0.47 -12.14
N ALA A 470 -19.58 0.68 -13.45
CA ALA A 470 -20.87 0.90 -14.07
C ALA A 470 -21.80 -0.31 -13.94
N VAL A 471 -21.28 -1.53 -14.13
CA VAL A 471 -22.04 -2.78 -13.92
C VAL A 471 -22.36 -2.98 -12.45
N ALA A 472 -21.42 -2.71 -11.54
CA ALA A 472 -21.67 -2.79 -10.11
C ALA A 472 -22.86 -1.90 -9.71
N LYS A 473 -22.89 -0.67 -10.22
CA LYS A 473 -23.94 0.32 -9.98
C LYS A 473 -25.28 -0.09 -10.62
N THR A 474 -25.27 -0.54 -11.87
CA THR A 474 -26.50 -0.97 -12.57
C THR A 474 -27.13 -2.21 -11.94
N CYS A 475 -26.29 -3.21 -11.64
CA CYS A 475 -26.70 -4.50 -11.10
C CYS A 475 -26.77 -4.53 -9.58
N MET A 476 -26.61 -3.39 -8.91
CA MET A 476 -26.91 -3.27 -7.50
C MET A 476 -26.04 -4.23 -6.65
N VAL A 477 -24.73 -4.18 -6.87
CA VAL A 477 -23.74 -5.00 -6.14
C VAL A 477 -22.53 -4.18 -5.71
N SER A 478 -21.90 -4.60 -4.61
CA SER A 478 -20.66 -3.97 -4.13
C SER A 478 -19.53 -4.17 -5.14
N LEU A 479 -18.79 -3.10 -5.47
CA LEU A 479 -17.61 -3.19 -6.33
C LEU A 479 -16.56 -4.19 -5.77
N TYR A 480 -16.36 -4.21 -4.45
CA TYR A 480 -15.46 -5.15 -3.77
C TYR A 480 -15.86 -6.61 -4.00
N SER A 481 -17.15 -6.91 -4.12
CA SER A 481 -17.62 -8.28 -4.43
C SER A 481 -17.24 -8.72 -5.85
N LEU A 482 -17.12 -7.76 -6.78
CA LEU A 482 -16.74 -8.02 -8.17
C LEU A 482 -15.23 -8.09 -8.39
N LEU A 483 -14.45 -7.41 -7.53
CA LEU A 483 -12.98 -7.42 -7.56
C LEU A 483 -12.39 -8.73 -7.02
N ASN A 484 -13.13 -9.48 -6.20
CA ASN A 484 -12.66 -10.73 -5.60
C ASN A 484 -12.53 -11.87 -6.63
N SER A 485 -11.36 -12.52 -6.64
CA SER A 485 -10.99 -13.61 -7.56
C SER A 485 -11.65 -14.97 -7.29
N ARG A 486 -12.41 -15.12 -6.19
CA ARG A 486 -13.33 -16.26 -6.03
C ARG A 486 -14.68 -15.85 -6.60
N PRO A 487 -15.18 -16.48 -7.68
CA PRO A 487 -16.62 -16.52 -7.85
C PRO A 487 -17.16 -17.19 -6.59
N THR A 488 -17.98 -16.48 -5.83
CA THR A 488 -18.82 -17.10 -4.81
C THR A 488 -19.43 -18.34 -5.44
N ARG A 489 -19.47 -19.50 -4.75
CA ARG A 489 -20.11 -20.72 -5.29
C ARG A 489 -21.59 -20.54 -5.66
N GLN A 490 -22.15 -19.34 -5.42
CA GLN A 490 -23.40 -18.86 -5.95
C GLN A 490 -23.19 -18.38 -7.39
N ILE A 491 -23.98 -18.94 -8.31
CA ILE A 491 -24.18 -18.46 -9.68
C ILE A 491 -24.22 -16.93 -9.63
N ARG A 492 -23.26 -16.25 -10.30
CA ARG A 492 -23.26 -14.79 -10.36
C ARG A 492 -24.62 -14.34 -10.93
N PRO A 493 -25.28 -13.34 -10.33
CA PRO A 493 -26.52 -12.81 -10.89
C PRO A 493 -26.34 -12.51 -12.37
N GLY A 494 -27.23 -13.01 -13.23
CA GLY A 494 -27.05 -12.89 -14.68
C GLY A 494 -26.86 -11.44 -15.14
N CYS A 495 -27.45 -10.46 -14.44
CA CYS A 495 -27.18 -9.03 -14.68
C CYS A 495 -25.67 -8.72 -14.76
N ILE A 496 -24.87 -9.22 -13.83
CA ILE A 496 -23.43 -8.90 -13.75
C ILE A 496 -22.67 -9.52 -14.91
N GLU A 497 -22.91 -10.80 -15.16
CA GLU A 497 -22.18 -11.58 -16.18
C GLU A 497 -22.46 -11.03 -17.57
N TRP A 498 -23.73 -10.92 -17.94
CA TRP A 498 -24.13 -10.43 -19.27
C TRP A 498 -23.77 -8.97 -19.47
N THR A 499 -24.04 -8.11 -18.48
CA THR A 499 -23.77 -6.68 -18.65
C THR A 499 -22.28 -6.42 -18.78
N LEU A 500 -21.44 -7.09 -17.97
CA LEU A 500 -20.00 -6.89 -18.02
C LEU A 500 -19.39 -7.46 -19.29
N GLU A 501 -19.83 -8.62 -19.77
CA GLU A 501 -19.35 -9.20 -21.02
C GLU A 501 -19.70 -8.34 -22.23
N VAL A 502 -20.99 -8.04 -22.41
CA VAL A 502 -21.50 -7.27 -23.57
C VAL A 502 -20.93 -5.86 -23.58
N MET A 503 -20.87 -5.19 -22.43
CA MET A 503 -20.36 -3.83 -22.33
C MET A 503 -18.85 -3.75 -22.58
N THR A 504 -18.09 -4.77 -22.15
CA THR A 504 -16.64 -4.82 -22.40
C THR A 504 -16.37 -4.87 -23.90
N ASP A 505 -17.05 -5.77 -24.61
CA ASP A 505 -16.87 -5.95 -26.05
C ASP A 505 -17.36 -4.76 -26.86
N PHE A 506 -18.50 -4.19 -26.48
CA PHE A 506 -19.00 -2.97 -27.10
C PHE A 506 -18.02 -1.80 -26.92
N THR A 507 -17.40 -1.69 -25.75
CA THR A 507 -16.39 -0.65 -25.48
C THR A 507 -15.11 -0.88 -26.30
N LEU A 508 -14.65 -2.13 -26.45
CA LEU A 508 -13.49 -2.46 -27.28
C LEU A 508 -13.71 -2.16 -28.77
N LEU A 509 -14.94 -2.33 -29.28
CA LEU A 509 -15.26 -2.10 -30.68
C LEU A 509 -15.56 -0.62 -30.99
N PHE A 510 -16.27 0.07 -30.09
CA PHE A 510 -16.86 1.38 -30.38
C PHE A 510 -16.39 2.49 -29.42
N GLY A 511 -15.56 2.19 -28.43
CA GLY A 511 -15.07 3.13 -27.40
C GLY A 511 -14.12 4.22 -27.89
N HIS A 512 -13.78 4.26 -29.17
CA HIS A 512 -12.88 5.27 -29.75
C HIS A 512 -13.54 6.66 -29.93
N SER A 513 -14.87 6.76 -29.82
CA SER A 513 -15.61 8.04 -29.93
C SER A 513 -16.88 8.05 -29.07
N LEU A 514 -17.23 9.21 -28.51
CA LEU A 514 -18.50 9.39 -27.78
C LEU A 514 -19.74 9.32 -28.69
N GLU A 515 -19.57 9.53 -30.00
CA GLU A 515 -20.64 9.44 -30.99
C GLU A 515 -21.06 7.99 -31.29
N THR A 516 -20.14 7.04 -31.11
CA THR A 516 -20.35 5.61 -31.32
C THR A 516 -20.46 4.84 -29.99
N TRP A 517 -19.81 5.31 -28.93
CA TRP A 517 -19.87 4.72 -27.59
C TRP A 517 -21.00 5.31 -26.74
N ASN A 518 -22.25 5.16 -27.17
CA ASN A 518 -23.43 5.64 -26.43
C ASN A 518 -24.63 4.68 -26.53
N PRO A 519 -25.63 4.78 -25.62
CA PRO A 519 -26.81 3.91 -25.60
C PRO A 519 -27.63 3.89 -26.89
N THR A 520 -27.63 4.99 -27.64
CA THR A 520 -28.38 5.11 -28.90
C THR A 520 -27.72 4.31 -30.00
N PHE A 521 -26.41 4.47 -30.17
CA PHE A 521 -25.62 3.68 -31.11
C PHE A 521 -25.62 2.20 -30.73
N PHE A 522 -25.46 1.89 -29.44
CA PHE A 522 -25.64 0.52 -28.92
C PHE A 522 -26.96 -0.09 -29.38
N GLY A 523 -28.08 0.64 -29.20
CA GLY A 523 -29.39 0.19 -29.67
C GLY A 523 -29.43 -0.13 -31.17
N ARG A 524 -28.86 0.73 -32.02
CA ARG A 524 -28.79 0.51 -33.47
C ARG A 524 -27.97 -0.74 -33.84
N ILE A 525 -26.87 -0.99 -33.15
CA ILE A 525 -26.03 -2.18 -33.38
C ILE A 525 -26.78 -3.45 -32.96
N ILE A 526 -27.46 -3.44 -31.82
CA ILE A 526 -28.30 -4.57 -31.40
C ILE A 526 -29.38 -4.86 -32.44
N ASP A 527 -30.08 -3.84 -32.92
CA ASP A 527 -31.10 -3.99 -33.97
C ASP A 527 -30.52 -4.56 -35.27
N SER A 528 -29.29 -4.16 -35.64
CA SER A 528 -28.58 -4.73 -36.79
C SER A 528 -28.24 -6.21 -36.58
N ILE A 529 -27.73 -6.59 -35.40
CA ILE A 529 -27.40 -7.97 -35.08
C ILE A 529 -28.66 -8.84 -35.14
N ILE A 530 -29.76 -8.37 -34.55
CA ILE A 530 -31.05 -9.07 -34.58
C ILE A 530 -31.54 -9.28 -36.02
N ARG A 531 -31.43 -8.25 -36.86
CA ARG A 531 -31.99 -8.28 -38.23
C ARG A 531 -31.10 -9.01 -39.23
N THR A 532 -29.78 -8.94 -39.08
CA THR A 532 -28.81 -9.33 -40.12
C THR A 532 -27.76 -10.33 -39.66
N GLY A 533 -27.66 -10.60 -38.35
CA GLY A 533 -26.60 -11.42 -37.77
C GLY A 533 -25.22 -10.75 -37.76
N SER A 534 -25.14 -9.45 -38.04
CA SER A 534 -23.91 -8.65 -38.08
C SER A 534 -24.11 -7.30 -37.41
N THR A 535 -23.04 -6.70 -36.88
CA THR A 535 -23.03 -5.34 -36.34
C THR A 535 -23.42 -4.29 -37.39
N GLY A 536 -23.27 -4.60 -38.68
CA GLY A 536 -23.66 -3.72 -39.79
C GLY A 536 -22.65 -2.59 -40.07
N VAL A 537 -21.51 -2.59 -39.40
CA VAL A 537 -20.43 -1.61 -39.53
C VAL A 537 -19.09 -2.33 -39.65
N ALA A 538 -18.13 -1.74 -40.37
CA ALA A 538 -16.78 -2.30 -40.44
C ALA A 538 -16.07 -2.11 -39.09
N VAL A 539 -15.57 -3.19 -38.51
CA VAL A 539 -14.83 -3.16 -37.24
C VAL A 539 -13.43 -3.74 -37.42
N GLU A 540 -12.47 -3.24 -36.64
CA GLU A 540 -11.07 -3.64 -36.77
C GLU A 540 -10.79 -5.03 -36.17
N ASN A 541 -11.50 -5.40 -35.09
CA ASN A 541 -11.28 -6.65 -34.38
C ASN A 541 -12.42 -7.65 -34.58
N LEU A 542 -12.30 -8.48 -35.62
CA LEU A 542 -13.28 -9.52 -35.97
C LEU A 542 -13.48 -10.58 -34.87
N ALA A 543 -12.46 -10.85 -34.05
CA ALA A 543 -12.58 -11.83 -32.97
C ALA A 543 -13.48 -11.31 -31.83
N VAL A 544 -13.31 -10.05 -31.46
CA VAL A 544 -14.17 -9.37 -30.48
C VAL A 544 -15.58 -9.17 -31.06
N GLU A 545 -15.71 -8.86 -32.35
CA GLU A 545 -17.01 -8.74 -33.01
C GLU A 545 -17.82 -10.04 -32.94
N ASN A 546 -17.19 -11.18 -33.26
CA ASN A 546 -17.86 -12.47 -33.21
C ASN A 546 -18.28 -12.84 -31.78
N ARG A 547 -17.44 -12.56 -30.78
CA ARG A 547 -17.78 -12.75 -29.36
C ARG A 547 -18.98 -11.88 -28.96
N PHE A 548 -18.98 -10.62 -29.35
CA PHE A 548 -20.08 -9.69 -29.11
C PHE A 548 -21.40 -10.18 -29.74
N ILE A 549 -21.38 -10.55 -31.03
CA ILE A 549 -22.54 -11.08 -31.74
C ILE A 549 -23.07 -12.35 -31.04
N HIS A 550 -22.18 -13.24 -30.61
CA HIS A 550 -22.56 -14.46 -29.91
C HIS A 550 -23.24 -14.17 -28.57
N ALA A 551 -22.64 -13.32 -27.73
CA ALA A 551 -23.20 -12.93 -26.44
C ALA A 551 -24.59 -12.27 -26.58
N ILE A 552 -24.77 -11.42 -27.61
CA ILE A 552 -26.07 -10.81 -27.92
C ILE A 552 -27.10 -11.87 -28.37
N THR A 553 -26.71 -12.78 -29.25
CA THR A 553 -27.60 -13.81 -29.81
C THR A 553 -28.06 -14.79 -28.73
N GLU A 554 -27.14 -15.25 -27.88
CA GLU A 554 -27.44 -16.08 -26.71
C GLU A 554 -28.43 -15.36 -25.78
N LYS A 555 -28.22 -14.06 -25.56
CA LYS A 555 -29.07 -13.27 -24.67
C LYS A 555 -30.50 -13.08 -25.19
N ILE A 556 -30.67 -12.95 -26.50
CA ILE A 556 -32.00 -12.84 -27.14
C ILE A 556 -32.77 -14.16 -27.03
N THR A 557 -32.09 -15.31 -27.07
CA THR A 557 -32.72 -16.62 -26.94
C THR A 557 -33.20 -16.94 -25.53
N ASP A 558 -32.67 -16.26 -24.51
CA ASP A 558 -33.10 -16.37 -23.13
C ASP A 558 -34.36 -15.52 -22.85
N LYS A 559 -35.54 -16.16 -22.96
CA LYS A 559 -36.86 -15.52 -22.77
C LYS A 559 -37.17 -15.09 -21.32
N THR A 560 -36.25 -15.27 -20.37
CA THR A 560 -36.51 -15.02 -18.94
C THR A 560 -36.18 -13.59 -18.49
N THR A 561 -35.54 -12.76 -19.32
CA THR A 561 -35.03 -11.45 -18.91
C THR A 561 -35.48 -10.31 -19.84
N ASN A 562 -36.69 -9.79 -19.63
CA ASN A 562 -37.25 -8.69 -20.45
C ASN A 562 -36.49 -7.35 -20.36
N ASN A 563 -35.53 -7.17 -19.42
CA ASN A 563 -34.90 -5.86 -19.14
C ASN A 563 -33.37 -5.80 -19.34
N ALA A 564 -32.71 -6.88 -19.80
CA ALA A 564 -31.24 -6.95 -19.82
C ALA A 564 -30.55 -5.90 -20.70
N PHE A 565 -31.15 -5.53 -21.84
CA PHE A 565 -30.61 -4.47 -22.70
C PHE A 565 -30.75 -3.07 -22.10
N ASP A 566 -31.76 -2.85 -21.26
CA ASP A 566 -31.94 -1.59 -20.56
C ASP A 566 -30.95 -1.45 -19.40
N ASP A 567 -30.58 -2.57 -18.75
CA ASP A 567 -29.47 -2.61 -17.79
C ASP A 567 -28.14 -2.27 -18.46
N ILE A 568 -27.83 -2.85 -19.64
CA ILE A 568 -26.61 -2.51 -20.41
C ILE A 568 -26.59 -1.05 -20.83
N LYS A 569 -27.72 -0.52 -21.34
CA LYS A 569 -27.81 0.90 -21.67
C LYS A 569 -27.59 1.75 -20.41
N THR A 570 -28.16 1.38 -19.27
CA THR A 570 -27.98 2.10 -18.00
C THR A 570 -26.52 2.08 -17.55
N ALA A 571 -25.85 0.92 -17.61
CA ALA A 571 -24.42 0.80 -17.34
C ALA A 571 -23.59 1.66 -18.29
N LEU A 572 -23.92 1.69 -19.58
CA LEU A 572 -23.23 2.54 -20.56
C LEU A 572 -23.40 4.03 -20.23
N ASN A 573 -24.57 4.48 -19.78
CA ASN A 573 -24.73 5.85 -19.29
C ASN A 573 -23.82 6.11 -18.08
N TYR A 574 -23.78 5.22 -17.08
CA TYR A 574 -22.90 5.42 -15.92
C TYR A 574 -21.41 5.48 -16.30
N ALA A 575 -20.98 4.64 -17.24
CA ALA A 575 -19.60 4.68 -17.75
C ALA A 575 -19.31 5.95 -18.56
N GLN A 576 -20.23 6.38 -19.44
CA GLN A 576 -20.10 7.64 -20.15
C GLN A 576 -20.08 8.83 -19.19
N LEU A 577 -20.92 8.82 -18.16
CA LEU A 577 -20.92 9.87 -17.12
C LEU A 577 -19.57 9.94 -16.41
N SER A 578 -19.03 8.79 -16.01
CA SER A 578 -17.70 8.70 -15.39
C SER A 578 -16.62 9.23 -16.33
N TYR A 579 -16.72 8.92 -17.62
CA TYR A 579 -15.80 9.37 -18.66
C TYR A 579 -15.89 10.88 -18.97
N ILE A 580 -17.10 11.46 -19.00
CA ILE A 580 -17.30 12.91 -19.23
C ILE A 580 -16.90 13.71 -18.00
N ALA A 581 -17.20 13.19 -16.81
CA ALA A 581 -16.73 13.76 -15.55
C ALA A 581 -15.20 13.89 -15.59
N TYR A 582 -14.53 12.86 -16.07
CA TYR A 582 -13.10 12.90 -16.33
C TYR A 582 -12.70 13.96 -17.40
N SER A 583 -13.34 13.98 -18.58
CA SER A 583 -12.93 14.84 -19.71
C SER A 583 -13.12 16.35 -19.48
N ASN A 584 -13.78 16.75 -18.40
CA ASN A 584 -13.98 18.14 -18.02
C ASN A 584 -12.79 18.77 -17.29
N PHE A 585 -11.76 18.02 -16.91
CA PHE A 585 -10.66 18.49 -16.06
C PHE A 585 -9.28 18.56 -16.75
N SER A 586 -9.18 18.24 -18.05
CA SER A 586 -7.94 18.35 -18.83
C SER A 586 -7.99 19.52 -19.85
N LEU A 587 -6.86 20.21 -20.02
CA LEU A 587 -6.66 21.34 -20.96
C LEU A 587 -6.20 20.90 -22.36
N THR A 588 -6.18 19.60 -22.66
CA THR A 588 -5.76 19.05 -23.97
C THR A 588 -6.63 17.89 -24.43
N ASP A 589 -6.94 17.83 -25.73
CA ASP A 589 -7.68 16.76 -26.43
C ASP A 589 -6.86 15.45 -26.47
N GLU A 590 -6.73 14.74 -25.35
CA GLU A 590 -6.06 13.44 -25.24
C GLU A 590 -7.03 12.29 -24.90
N SER A 591 -6.64 11.06 -25.29
CA SER A 591 -7.50 9.86 -25.38
C SER A 591 -7.89 9.23 -24.03
N PRO A 592 -8.98 8.43 -23.97
CA PRO A 592 -9.48 7.72 -22.77
C PRO A 592 -8.49 6.89 -21.93
N ALA A 593 -7.29 6.63 -22.43
CA ALA A 593 -6.26 5.85 -21.75
C ALA A 593 -5.35 6.67 -20.81
N GLN A 594 -5.17 7.97 -21.05
CA GLN A 594 -4.26 8.83 -20.26
C GLN A 594 -4.96 9.50 -19.06
N VAL A 595 -6.04 8.85 -18.62
CA VAL A 595 -7.18 9.47 -17.95
C VAL A 595 -7.22 9.23 -16.44
N GLU A 596 -6.18 8.60 -15.93
CA GLU A 596 -6.21 8.02 -14.59
C GLU A 596 -5.95 9.02 -13.43
N LEU A 597 -6.02 10.36 -13.62
CA LEU A 597 -5.61 11.32 -12.58
C LEU A 597 -6.52 12.58 -12.40
N LEU A 598 -7.62 12.42 -11.61
CA LEU A 598 -8.30 13.36 -10.66
C LEU A 598 -8.98 14.71 -11.13
N PRO A 599 -9.99 15.31 -10.42
CA PRO A 599 -11.25 14.69 -9.98
C PRO A 599 -12.59 15.51 -10.01
N LEU A 600 -13.71 14.78 -10.12
CA LEU A 600 -15.06 15.04 -9.57
C LEU A 600 -15.39 13.94 -8.54
N GLY A 601 -16.36 14.15 -7.62
CA GLY A 601 -16.57 13.20 -6.53
C GLY A 601 -17.95 13.22 -5.86
N ILE A 602 -18.03 12.57 -4.70
CA ILE A 602 -19.26 12.35 -3.93
C ILE A 602 -19.54 13.57 -3.06
N TYR A 603 -20.79 13.99 -3.00
CA TYR A 603 -21.30 14.97 -2.06
C TYR A 603 -22.24 14.26 -1.10
N GLU A 604 -22.11 14.48 0.20
CA GLU A 604 -22.94 13.86 1.24
C GLU A 604 -23.59 14.93 2.15
N LEU A 605 -24.86 14.74 2.44
CA LEU A 605 -25.63 15.51 3.40
C LEU A 605 -26.04 14.60 4.56
N LEU A 606 -25.59 14.96 5.77
CA LEU A 606 -26.07 14.34 7.01
C LEU A 606 -27.46 14.90 7.32
N LEU A 607 -28.47 14.03 7.31
CA LEU A 607 -29.87 14.40 7.54
C LEU A 607 -30.16 14.66 9.02
N GLU A 608 -29.35 14.14 9.94
CA GLU A 608 -29.50 14.39 11.39
C GLU A 608 -29.29 15.87 11.75
N THR A 609 -28.39 16.56 11.04
CA THR A 609 -28.06 17.97 11.26
C THR A 609 -28.69 18.90 10.21
N PHE A 610 -29.46 18.36 9.26
CA PHE A 610 -30.10 19.13 8.20
C PHE A 610 -31.22 20.03 8.76
N ILE A 611 -31.12 21.33 8.50
CA ILE A 611 -32.16 22.32 8.82
C ILE A 611 -32.83 22.75 7.53
N TYR A 612 -34.12 22.43 7.40
CA TYR A 612 -34.90 22.83 6.24
C TYR A 612 -35.01 24.35 6.12
N ARG A 613 -34.79 24.86 4.90
CA ARG A 613 -35.01 26.26 4.53
C ARG A 613 -35.79 26.34 3.23
N GLN A 614 -36.89 27.07 3.24
CA GLN A 614 -37.67 27.30 2.02
C GLN A 614 -36.81 28.00 0.96
N THR A 615 -37.03 27.67 -0.31
CA THR A 615 -36.27 28.24 -1.44
C THR A 615 -37.16 29.17 -2.22
N THR A 616 -36.85 30.47 -2.19
CA THR A 616 -37.58 31.48 -2.96
C THR A 616 -37.20 31.38 -4.45
N PRO A 617 -38.17 31.37 -5.38
CA PRO A 617 -37.89 31.43 -6.81
C PRO A 617 -37.19 32.74 -7.19
N ILE A 618 -36.20 32.66 -8.07
CA ILE A 618 -35.52 33.82 -8.64
C ILE A 618 -35.79 33.84 -10.13
N ILE A 619 -36.29 34.96 -10.65
CA ILE A 619 -36.56 35.14 -12.08
C ILE A 619 -35.60 36.18 -12.64
N ILE A 620 -35.05 35.90 -13.81
CA ILE A 620 -34.30 36.91 -14.56
C ILE A 620 -35.30 37.87 -15.20
N SER A 621 -35.30 39.12 -14.73
CA SER A 621 -36.07 40.20 -15.33
C SER A 621 -35.20 41.41 -15.66
N HIS A 622 -35.29 41.89 -16.89
CA HIS A 622 -34.45 42.96 -17.44
C HIS A 622 -32.94 42.71 -17.26
N GLY A 623 -32.53 41.43 -17.29
CA GLY A 623 -31.14 41.02 -17.07
C GLY A 623 -30.68 40.96 -15.61
N GLU A 624 -31.55 41.31 -14.64
CA GLU A 624 -31.25 41.21 -13.20
C GLU A 624 -31.97 40.02 -12.54
N PHE A 625 -31.37 39.50 -11.47
CA PHE A 625 -31.95 38.43 -10.66
C PHE A 625 -32.96 39.03 -9.68
N VAL A 626 -34.25 38.79 -9.91
CA VAL A 626 -35.35 39.29 -9.06
C VAL A 626 -35.90 38.15 -8.22
N GLU A 627 -35.77 38.26 -6.90
CA GLU A 627 -36.41 37.33 -5.96
C GLU A 627 -37.93 37.51 -5.96
N GLN A 628 -38.66 36.41 -6.12
CA GLN A 628 -40.12 36.40 -6.13
C GLN A 628 -40.64 35.98 -4.77
N THR A 629 -40.62 36.89 -3.79
CA THR A 629 -40.99 36.59 -2.40
C THR A 629 -42.47 36.22 -2.20
N GLU A 630 -43.34 36.54 -3.18
CA GLU A 630 -44.76 36.20 -3.17
C GLU A 630 -45.08 34.89 -3.91
N LEU A 631 -44.10 34.28 -4.58
CA LEU A 631 -44.29 33.05 -5.34
C LEU A 631 -43.51 31.90 -4.70
N GLU A 632 -44.07 30.70 -4.76
CA GLU A 632 -43.44 29.49 -4.23
C GLU A 632 -43.35 28.40 -5.31
N PHE A 633 -42.43 27.46 -5.11
CA PHE A 633 -42.39 26.24 -5.92
C PHE A 633 -43.45 25.26 -5.43
N GLU A 634 -44.21 24.69 -6.36
CA GLU A 634 -45.12 23.57 -6.09
C GLU A 634 -44.29 22.28 -6.13
N ILE A 635 -44.22 21.53 -5.03
CA ILE A 635 -43.34 20.35 -4.93
C ILE A 635 -44.16 19.10 -4.62
N GLU A 636 -44.05 18.09 -5.49
CA GLU A 636 -44.70 16.79 -5.36
C GLU A 636 -43.63 15.70 -5.21
N ILE A 637 -43.82 14.78 -4.26
CA ILE A 637 -42.93 13.64 -4.03
C ILE A 637 -43.66 12.37 -4.42
N LEU A 638 -43.03 11.58 -5.28
CA LEU A 638 -43.57 10.35 -5.85
C LEU A 638 -42.61 9.19 -5.54
N PRO A 639 -42.82 8.47 -4.43
CA PRO A 639 -42.07 7.26 -4.12
C PRO A 639 -42.50 6.09 -5.02
N THR A 640 -41.59 5.17 -5.28
CA THR A 640 -41.85 3.83 -5.84
C THR A 640 -41.91 2.84 -4.67
N PRO A 641 -43.11 2.48 -4.20
CA PRO A 641 -43.26 1.59 -3.06
C PRO A 641 -42.70 0.20 -3.37
N THR A 642 -42.26 -0.50 -2.33
CA THR A 642 -42.06 -1.96 -2.39
C THR A 642 -43.41 -2.68 -2.53
N PRO A 643 -43.45 -3.94 -3.00
CA PRO A 643 -44.71 -4.68 -3.11
C PRO A 643 -45.54 -4.69 -1.82
N GLU A 644 -44.87 -4.78 -0.65
CA GLU A 644 -45.52 -4.74 0.67
C GLU A 644 -46.06 -3.35 1.07
N GLU A 645 -45.48 -2.27 0.53
CA GLU A 645 -45.95 -0.91 0.73
C GLU A 645 -47.08 -0.57 -0.25
N GLU A 646 -47.04 -1.11 -1.47
CA GLU A 646 -48.06 -0.90 -2.50
C GLU A 646 -49.40 -1.51 -2.10
N GLU A 647 -49.40 -2.68 -1.44
CA GLU A 647 -50.60 -3.31 -0.88
C GLU A 647 -51.33 -2.45 0.18
N LYS A 648 -50.66 -1.45 0.76
CA LYS A 648 -51.22 -0.54 1.77
C LYS A 648 -51.81 0.74 1.17
N LEU A 649 -51.62 0.98 -0.13
CA LEU A 649 -52.13 2.15 -0.84
C LEU A 649 -53.56 1.92 -1.35
N SER A 650 -54.35 2.98 -1.43
CA SER A 650 -55.66 2.93 -2.06
C SER A 650 -55.55 2.91 -3.59
N ASP A 651 -56.58 2.35 -4.27
CA ASP A 651 -56.66 2.31 -5.73
C ASP A 651 -56.52 3.71 -6.38
N VAL A 652 -57.00 4.75 -5.68
CA VAL A 652 -56.90 6.15 -6.13
C VAL A 652 -55.46 6.64 -6.07
N GLU A 653 -54.70 6.32 -5.02
CA GLU A 653 -53.29 6.67 -4.89
C GLU A 653 -52.45 5.99 -5.96
N VAL A 654 -52.70 4.70 -6.22
CA VAL A 654 -52.02 3.93 -7.28
C VAL A 654 -52.31 4.54 -8.66
N SER A 655 -53.58 4.86 -8.96
CA SER A 655 -53.98 5.45 -10.24
C SER A 655 -53.35 6.83 -10.45
N ASN A 656 -53.35 7.69 -9.42
CA ASN A 656 -52.73 9.01 -9.47
C ASN A 656 -51.21 8.92 -9.67
N ALA A 657 -50.54 7.98 -8.98
CA ALA A 657 -49.12 7.73 -9.14
C ALA A 657 -48.78 7.28 -10.57
N GLN A 658 -49.56 6.35 -11.15
CA GLN A 658 -49.38 5.90 -12.53
C GLN A 658 -49.58 7.03 -13.55
N ALA A 659 -50.63 7.86 -13.37
CA ALA A 659 -50.88 9.02 -14.22
C ALA A 659 -49.71 10.03 -14.16
N MET A 660 -49.19 10.30 -12.96
CA MET A 660 -48.04 11.17 -12.77
C MET A 660 -46.78 10.60 -13.42
N ARG A 661 -46.49 9.30 -13.28
CA ARG A 661 -45.36 8.63 -13.95
C ARG A 661 -45.45 8.74 -15.46
N LYS A 662 -46.64 8.58 -16.03
CA LYS A 662 -46.86 8.76 -17.48
C LYS A 662 -46.53 10.20 -17.89
N LYS A 663 -47.03 11.20 -17.16
CA LYS A 663 -46.75 12.62 -17.42
C LYS A 663 -45.24 12.94 -17.31
N LEU A 664 -44.54 12.36 -16.34
CA LEU A 664 -43.09 12.53 -16.18
C LEU A 664 -42.32 11.89 -17.34
N ARG A 665 -42.72 10.71 -17.80
CA ARG A 665 -42.12 10.05 -18.98
C ARG A 665 -42.25 10.91 -20.24
N GLU A 666 -43.41 11.52 -20.45
CA GLU A 666 -43.64 12.44 -21.57
C GLU A 666 -42.79 13.71 -21.44
N THR A 667 -42.73 14.29 -20.23
CA THR A 667 -41.95 15.51 -19.94
C THR A 667 -40.44 15.28 -20.15
N ILE A 668 -39.90 14.19 -19.61
CA ILE A 668 -38.47 13.91 -19.69
C ILE A 668 -38.04 13.50 -21.11
N ALA A 669 -38.92 12.83 -21.87
CA ALA A 669 -38.66 12.52 -23.28
C ALA A 669 -38.57 13.78 -24.14
N LEU A 670 -39.41 14.79 -23.84
CA LEU A 670 -39.30 16.10 -24.48
C LEU A 670 -37.98 16.80 -24.13
N TRP A 671 -37.56 16.74 -22.85
CA TRP A 671 -36.29 17.35 -22.42
C TRP A 671 -35.06 16.66 -23.05
N GLU A 672 -35.07 15.32 -23.12
CA GLU A 672 -34.05 14.53 -23.80
C GLU A 672 -33.93 14.95 -25.27
N GLN A 673 -35.06 15.06 -25.98
CA GLN A 673 -35.10 15.52 -27.38
C GLN A 673 -34.55 16.94 -27.55
N GLN A 674 -34.83 17.85 -26.60
CA GLN A 674 -34.27 19.22 -26.63
C GLN A 674 -32.73 19.22 -26.50
N TYR A 675 -32.17 18.32 -25.69
CA TYR A 675 -30.72 18.15 -25.61
C TYR A 675 -30.12 17.45 -26.84
N GLU A 676 -30.84 16.53 -27.49
CA GLU A 676 -30.39 15.88 -28.74
C GLU A 676 -30.37 16.82 -29.95
N GLN A 677 -31.36 17.72 -30.04
CA GLN A 677 -31.51 18.57 -31.22
C GLN A 677 -30.48 19.69 -31.33
N GLY A 678 -29.77 20.02 -30.25
CA GLY A 678 -28.70 21.03 -30.23
C GLY A 678 -29.12 22.37 -30.83
N TYR A 679 -29.66 23.30 -30.02
CA TYR A 679 -30.08 24.60 -30.58
C TYR A 679 -28.88 25.40 -31.12
N PRO A 680 -28.93 25.90 -32.38
CA PRO A 680 -27.86 26.71 -32.93
C PRO A 680 -27.77 28.07 -32.23
N THR A 681 -26.54 28.51 -31.98
CA THR A 681 -26.16 29.77 -31.35
C THR A 681 -26.78 30.98 -32.04
N GLN A 682 -27.75 31.63 -31.41
CA GLN A 682 -28.01 33.05 -31.64
C GLN A 682 -27.48 33.84 -30.44
N GLY A 683 -26.42 34.60 -30.67
CA GLY A 683 -25.95 35.68 -29.80
C GLY A 683 -24.83 35.31 -28.82
N ALA A 684 -23.62 35.04 -29.32
CA ALA A 684 -22.41 35.18 -28.51
C ALA A 684 -21.73 36.51 -28.87
N SER A 685 -21.41 37.30 -27.85
CA SER A 685 -20.71 38.59 -27.95
C SER A 685 -19.35 38.44 -28.64
N ALA A 686 -18.95 39.46 -29.39
CA ALA A 686 -17.79 39.48 -30.29
C ALA A 686 -16.38 39.39 -29.65
N ASP A 687 -16.26 39.05 -28.36
CA ASP A 687 -15.00 39.15 -27.61
C ASP A 687 -14.56 37.84 -26.88
N ALA A 688 -15.09 36.67 -27.25
CA ALA A 688 -14.65 35.39 -26.70
C ALA A 688 -14.29 34.37 -27.80
N ASP A 689 -13.22 33.60 -27.58
CA ASP A 689 -12.64 32.67 -28.54
C ASP A 689 -13.67 31.57 -28.94
N PRO A 690 -14.04 31.41 -30.23
CA PRO A 690 -15.15 30.54 -30.66
C PRO A 690 -14.99 29.05 -30.33
N VAL A 691 -13.77 28.59 -30.05
CA VAL A 691 -13.44 27.16 -29.85
C VAL A 691 -13.81 26.68 -28.44
N GLU A 692 -13.63 27.49 -27.39
CA GLU A 692 -13.97 27.10 -26.00
C GLU A 692 -15.49 27.04 -25.77
N ILE A 693 -16.25 27.96 -26.37
CA ILE A 693 -17.72 28.02 -26.24
C ILE A 693 -18.37 26.77 -26.81
N ASN A 694 -17.88 26.27 -27.95
CA ASN A 694 -18.40 25.07 -28.60
C ASN A 694 -18.16 23.80 -27.75
N ASN A 695 -17.02 23.70 -27.05
CA ASN A 695 -16.71 22.54 -26.22
C ASN A 695 -17.60 22.49 -24.95
N ALA A 696 -17.73 23.60 -24.23
CA ALA A 696 -18.55 23.67 -23.02
C ALA A 696 -20.05 23.44 -23.29
N LEU A 697 -20.59 23.98 -24.39
CA LEU A 697 -21.98 23.76 -24.80
C LEU A 697 -22.21 22.29 -25.19
N THR A 698 -21.30 21.68 -25.96
CA THR A 698 -21.39 20.27 -26.36
C THR A 698 -21.39 19.34 -25.14
N LYS A 699 -20.50 19.62 -24.17
CA LYS A 699 -20.44 18.91 -22.88
C LYS A 699 -21.74 19.06 -22.08
N LEU A 700 -22.33 20.25 -22.04
CA LEU A 700 -23.60 20.51 -21.35
C LEU A 700 -24.78 19.79 -22.01
N LEU A 701 -24.85 19.79 -23.34
CA LEU A 701 -25.84 19.06 -24.12
C LEU A 701 -25.74 17.55 -23.84
N HIS A 702 -24.52 17.01 -23.80
CA HIS A 702 -24.29 15.59 -23.56
C HIS A 702 -24.64 15.18 -22.12
N ALA A 703 -24.22 15.95 -21.10
CA ALA A 703 -24.59 15.70 -19.72
C ALA A 703 -26.12 15.80 -19.50
N GLY A 704 -26.77 16.79 -20.12
CA GLY A 704 -28.22 16.95 -20.10
C GLY A 704 -28.93 15.73 -20.70
N ASN A 705 -28.51 15.30 -21.90
CA ASN A 705 -29.03 14.11 -22.56
C ASN A 705 -28.92 12.86 -21.66
N ILE A 706 -27.74 12.60 -21.10
CA ILE A 706 -27.52 11.41 -20.26
C ILE A 706 -28.38 11.42 -19.00
N VAL A 707 -28.42 12.54 -18.27
CA VAL A 707 -29.22 12.66 -17.03
C VAL A 707 -30.71 12.48 -17.32
N THR A 708 -31.22 13.09 -18.40
CA THR A 708 -32.62 12.90 -18.82
C THR A 708 -32.90 11.46 -19.26
N GLY A 709 -31.96 10.81 -19.96
CA GLY A 709 -32.04 9.41 -20.35
C GLY A 709 -32.03 8.46 -19.16
N ILE A 710 -31.27 8.73 -18.09
CA ILE A 710 -31.31 7.96 -16.84
C ILE A 710 -32.69 8.06 -16.21
N ILE A 711 -33.23 9.27 -16.02
CA ILE A 711 -34.55 9.49 -15.41
C ILE A 711 -35.63 8.78 -16.24
N LYS A 712 -35.59 8.90 -17.57
CA LYS A 712 -36.52 8.24 -18.49
C LYS A 712 -36.51 6.73 -18.35
N ARG A 713 -35.33 6.10 -18.34
CA ARG A 713 -35.18 4.64 -18.22
C ARG A 713 -35.64 4.14 -16.85
N ARG A 714 -35.28 4.85 -15.77
CA ARG A 714 -35.71 4.48 -14.40
C ARG A 714 -37.24 4.55 -14.25
N LEU A 715 -37.89 5.55 -14.86
CA LEU A 715 -39.36 5.64 -14.92
C LEU A 715 -40.03 4.48 -15.68
N ILE A 716 -39.31 3.78 -16.57
CA ILE A 716 -39.79 2.60 -17.29
C ILE A 716 -39.56 1.32 -16.47
N LEU A 717 -38.37 1.17 -15.88
CA LEU A 717 -37.99 -0.01 -15.11
C LEU A 717 -38.76 -0.16 -13.79
N HIS A 718 -39.29 0.95 -13.24
CA HIS A 718 -40.14 0.99 -12.04
C HIS A 718 -39.52 0.22 -10.86
N ARG A 719 -38.34 0.65 -10.42
CA ARG A 719 -37.60 -0.07 -9.36
C ARG A 719 -38.10 0.34 -7.96
N PRO A 720 -38.39 -0.62 -7.06
CA PRO A 720 -38.74 -0.32 -5.67
C PRO A 720 -37.66 0.51 -4.96
N GLY A 721 -38.07 1.47 -4.13
CA GLY A 721 -37.17 2.33 -3.35
C GLY A 721 -36.73 3.62 -4.06
N GLU A 722 -37.08 3.81 -5.33
CA GLU A 722 -36.85 5.07 -6.05
C GLU A 722 -37.80 6.18 -5.55
N ILE A 723 -37.32 7.42 -5.48
CA ILE A 723 -38.10 8.59 -5.09
C ILE A 723 -37.91 9.67 -6.15
N TYR A 724 -39.01 10.13 -6.73
CA TYR A 724 -39.02 11.25 -7.66
C TYR A 724 -39.52 12.50 -6.92
N VAL A 725 -38.76 13.59 -6.99
CA VAL A 725 -39.20 14.91 -6.52
C VAL A 725 -39.44 15.81 -7.73
N ILE A 726 -40.65 16.32 -7.84
CA ILE A 726 -41.16 17.02 -9.00
C ILE A 726 -41.42 18.45 -8.57
N VAL A 727 -40.75 19.40 -9.20
CA VAL A 727 -40.91 20.82 -8.91
C VAL A 727 -41.63 21.48 -10.07
N LYS A 728 -42.75 22.14 -9.76
CA LYS A 728 -43.51 22.96 -10.69
C LYS A 728 -43.41 24.44 -10.28
N PHE A 729 -43.50 25.29 -11.29
CA PHE A 729 -43.63 26.73 -11.12
C PHE A 729 -44.77 27.18 -12.03
N GLN A 730 -45.82 27.77 -11.42
CA GLN A 730 -47.05 28.15 -12.12
C GLN A 730 -47.67 26.97 -12.89
N GLY A 731 -47.75 25.78 -12.25
CA GLY A 731 -48.30 24.55 -12.83
C GLY A 731 -47.42 23.83 -13.87
N ARG A 732 -46.30 24.40 -14.32
CA ARG A 732 -45.36 23.78 -15.27
C ARG A 732 -44.23 23.05 -14.52
N VAL A 733 -43.96 21.79 -14.89
CA VAL A 733 -42.79 21.04 -14.36
C VAL A 733 -41.51 21.69 -14.87
N ILE A 734 -40.63 22.09 -13.95
CA ILE A 734 -39.36 22.76 -14.27
C ILE A 734 -38.13 22.10 -13.65
N ALA A 735 -38.29 21.18 -12.69
CA ALA A 735 -37.20 20.32 -12.23
C ALA A 735 -37.72 18.95 -11.78
N ILE A 736 -36.89 17.92 -11.98
CA ILE A 736 -37.13 16.54 -11.56
C ILE A 736 -35.85 16.01 -10.93
N VAL A 737 -35.94 15.54 -9.69
CA VAL A 737 -34.85 14.85 -8.99
C VAL A 737 -35.24 13.38 -8.79
N LEU A 738 -34.30 12.48 -9.05
CA LEU A 738 -34.41 11.06 -8.78
C LEU A 738 -33.42 10.69 -7.67
N ALA A 739 -33.94 10.04 -6.63
CA ALA A 739 -33.16 9.42 -5.57
C ALA A 739 -33.49 7.92 -5.44
N ASP A 740 -32.58 7.15 -4.85
CA ASP A 740 -32.67 5.69 -4.73
C ASP A 740 -32.15 5.25 -3.35
N ARG A 741 -32.92 4.38 -2.66
CA ARG A 741 -32.62 3.86 -1.32
C ARG A 741 -31.80 2.56 -1.34
N PHE A 742 -31.16 2.26 -2.48
CA PHE A 742 -30.59 0.96 -2.79
C PHE A 742 -29.63 0.36 -1.73
N ASN A 743 -28.69 1.12 -1.18
CA ASN A 743 -27.67 0.57 -0.28
C ASN A 743 -28.18 0.30 1.15
N SER A 744 -29.12 1.09 1.64
CA SER A 744 -29.62 1.04 3.01
C SER A 744 -30.84 1.93 3.17
N HIS A 745 -31.77 1.56 4.07
CA HIS A 745 -32.85 2.46 4.48
C HIS A 745 -32.31 3.77 5.10
N ASN A 746 -31.07 3.75 5.59
CA ASN A 746 -30.42 4.88 6.27
C ASN A 746 -29.56 5.74 5.31
N GLU A 747 -29.22 5.26 4.12
CA GLU A 747 -28.30 5.93 3.18
C GLU A 747 -28.91 5.96 1.79
N VAL A 748 -29.21 7.17 1.30
CA VAL A 748 -29.95 7.37 0.06
C VAL A 748 -29.07 8.09 -0.96
N GLU A 749 -29.04 7.60 -2.20
CA GLU A 749 -28.33 8.24 -3.31
C GLU A 749 -29.27 9.19 -4.05
N LEU A 750 -28.81 10.40 -4.35
CA LEU A 750 -29.40 11.25 -5.36
C LEU A 750 -28.74 10.92 -6.71
N VAL A 751 -29.43 10.06 -7.45
CA VAL A 751 -28.98 9.43 -8.70
C VAL A 751 -28.93 10.42 -9.85
N ALA A 752 -29.94 11.28 -9.98
CA ALA A 752 -30.05 12.21 -11.10
C ALA A 752 -30.85 13.47 -10.73
N SER A 753 -30.55 14.59 -11.39
CA SER A 753 -31.29 15.85 -11.24
C SER A 753 -31.33 16.58 -12.58
N ALA A 754 -32.52 16.73 -13.14
CA ALA A 754 -32.77 17.47 -14.37
C ALA A 754 -33.57 18.74 -14.08
N THR A 755 -33.24 19.82 -14.79
CA THR A 755 -33.99 21.08 -14.81
C THR A 755 -34.42 21.33 -16.26
N LEU A 756 -35.51 22.08 -16.46
CA LEU A 756 -36.00 22.46 -17.78
C LEU A 756 -34.83 22.91 -18.68
N PRO A 757 -34.61 22.29 -19.85
CA PRO A 757 -33.40 22.52 -20.65
C PRO A 757 -33.16 23.99 -20.98
N ASP A 758 -34.21 24.75 -21.29
CA ASP A 758 -34.12 26.19 -21.58
C ASP A 758 -33.43 26.98 -20.46
N TYR A 759 -33.70 26.65 -19.18
CA TYR A 759 -33.12 27.34 -18.02
C TYR A 759 -31.67 26.94 -17.73
N VAL A 760 -31.22 25.82 -18.30
CA VAL A 760 -29.86 25.31 -18.17
C VAL A 760 -29.00 25.81 -19.34
N LEU A 761 -29.51 25.72 -20.56
CA LEU A 761 -28.83 26.11 -21.79
C LEU A 761 -28.73 27.64 -21.94
N PHE A 762 -29.73 28.38 -21.45
CA PHE A 762 -29.77 29.84 -21.55
C PHE A 762 -29.88 30.48 -20.16
N PRO A 763 -28.81 30.38 -19.35
CA PRO A 763 -28.83 30.75 -17.94
C PRO A 763 -29.21 32.20 -17.65
N ASN A 764 -29.05 33.10 -18.61
CA ASN A 764 -29.22 34.55 -18.48
C ASN A 764 -30.42 35.10 -19.28
N ARG A 765 -31.24 34.22 -19.87
CA ARG A 765 -32.37 34.64 -20.70
C ARG A 765 -33.51 35.17 -19.84
N GLU A 766 -34.18 36.22 -20.31
CA GLU A 766 -35.39 36.77 -19.68
C GLU A 766 -36.42 35.67 -19.39
N GLY A 767 -36.98 35.67 -18.18
CA GLY A 767 -37.95 34.68 -17.72
C GLY A 767 -37.33 33.34 -17.26
N THR A 768 -36.01 33.23 -17.21
CA THR A 768 -35.33 32.05 -16.64
C THR A 768 -35.58 31.96 -15.15
N VAL A 769 -36.07 30.80 -14.69
CA VAL A 769 -36.36 30.55 -13.26
C VAL A 769 -35.19 29.79 -12.63
N ARG A 770 -34.70 30.28 -11.49
CA ARG A 770 -33.63 29.66 -10.69
C ARG A 770 -34.15 29.25 -9.31
N GLY A 771 -33.48 28.28 -8.71
CA GLY A 771 -33.80 27.77 -7.37
C GLY A 771 -34.57 26.45 -7.37
N ALA A 772 -35.15 26.02 -8.49
CA ALA A 772 -35.97 24.82 -8.58
C ALA A 772 -35.23 23.53 -8.17
N GLY A 773 -33.99 23.34 -8.64
CA GLY A 773 -33.15 22.21 -8.22
C GLY A 773 -32.81 22.24 -6.72
N THR A 774 -32.51 23.42 -6.16
CA THR A 774 -32.28 23.58 -4.72
C THR A 774 -33.54 23.26 -3.92
N ALA A 775 -34.71 23.70 -4.38
CA ALA A 775 -35.99 23.42 -3.76
C ALA A 775 -36.29 21.91 -3.75
N ALA A 776 -36.06 21.23 -4.88
CA ALA A 776 -36.22 19.78 -5.01
C ALA A 776 -35.36 19.01 -3.99
N VAL A 777 -34.06 19.35 -3.89
CA VAL A 777 -33.13 18.63 -3.02
C VAL A 777 -33.44 18.91 -1.54
N ARG A 778 -33.84 20.13 -1.18
CA ARG A 778 -34.26 20.45 0.20
C ARG A 778 -35.53 19.72 0.61
N GLU A 779 -36.50 19.61 -0.29
CA GLU A 779 -37.71 18.82 -0.04
C GLU A 779 -37.43 17.33 0.06
N LEU A 780 -36.59 16.79 -0.82
CA LEU A 780 -36.12 15.42 -0.71
C LEU A 780 -35.45 15.19 0.65
N SER A 781 -34.57 16.09 1.08
CA SER A 781 -33.85 15.97 2.35
C SER A 781 -34.80 15.99 3.54
N ARG A 782 -35.80 16.90 3.53
CA ARG A 782 -36.87 16.95 4.54
C ARG A 782 -37.69 15.66 4.58
N TYR A 783 -38.09 15.15 3.43
CA TYR A 783 -38.84 13.90 3.32
C TYR A 783 -38.04 12.71 3.84
N LEU A 784 -36.76 12.59 3.47
CA LEU A 784 -35.88 11.51 3.93
C LEU A 784 -35.60 11.59 5.44
N GLN A 785 -35.41 12.79 5.98
CA GLN A 785 -35.25 13.02 7.41
C GLN A 785 -36.49 12.55 8.20
N GLN A 786 -37.70 12.82 7.70
CA GLN A 786 -38.95 12.35 8.32
C GLN A 786 -39.11 10.83 8.25
N GLN A 787 -38.52 10.19 7.24
CA GLN A 787 -38.52 8.73 7.05
C GLN A 787 -37.40 8.03 7.83
N GLY A 788 -36.59 8.77 8.60
CA GLY A 788 -35.52 8.21 9.44
C GLY A 788 -34.22 7.89 8.70
N ALA A 789 -34.05 8.35 7.45
CA ALA A 789 -32.78 8.22 6.75
C ALA A 789 -31.72 9.11 7.43
N ARG A 790 -30.47 8.63 7.49
CA ARG A 790 -29.34 9.34 8.11
C ARG A 790 -28.58 10.19 7.12
N THR A 791 -28.49 9.73 5.87
CA THR A 791 -27.56 10.28 4.90
C THR A 791 -28.18 10.37 3.51
N LEU A 792 -27.96 11.49 2.81
CA LEU A 792 -28.26 11.66 1.39
C LEU A 792 -26.96 12.00 0.65
N TYR A 793 -26.48 11.15 -0.24
CA TYR A 793 -25.26 11.39 -1.02
C TYR A 793 -25.54 11.54 -2.52
N SER A 794 -24.62 12.10 -3.30
CA SER A 794 -24.79 12.36 -4.73
C SER A 794 -23.45 12.41 -5.44
N GLU A 795 -23.32 11.70 -6.56
CA GLU A 795 -22.18 11.84 -7.47
C GLU A 795 -22.40 13.04 -8.40
N VAL A 796 -21.58 14.08 -8.26
CA VAL A 796 -21.81 15.36 -8.95
C VAL A 796 -20.94 15.45 -10.20
N ILE A 797 -21.61 15.57 -11.35
CA ILE A 797 -20.99 15.49 -12.69
C ILE A 797 -21.06 16.80 -13.50
N SER A 798 -21.62 17.87 -12.93
CA SER A 798 -21.73 19.17 -13.60
C SER A 798 -21.66 20.34 -12.60
N GLN A 799 -21.12 21.47 -13.06
CA GLN A 799 -20.99 22.69 -12.26
C GLN A 799 -22.34 23.23 -11.73
N PRO A 800 -23.45 23.23 -12.51
CA PRO A 800 -24.76 23.60 -11.98
C PRO A 800 -25.24 22.67 -10.86
N SER A 801 -24.99 21.36 -10.96
CA SER A 801 -25.34 20.38 -9.93
C SER A 801 -24.52 20.58 -8.65
N ALA A 802 -23.21 20.83 -8.77
CA ALA A 802 -22.32 21.13 -7.64
C ALA A 802 -22.81 22.35 -6.84
N ARG A 803 -23.17 23.43 -7.54
CA ARG A 803 -23.72 24.65 -6.92
C ARG A 803 -25.02 24.38 -6.17
N VAL A 804 -25.87 23.48 -6.69
CA VAL A 804 -27.09 23.07 -5.98
C VAL A 804 -26.73 22.32 -4.69
N LYS A 805 -25.78 21.37 -4.72
CA LYS A 805 -25.36 20.60 -3.53
C LYS A 805 -24.76 21.48 -2.44
N GLN A 806 -23.86 22.40 -2.81
CA GLN A 806 -23.28 23.37 -1.89
C GLN A 806 -24.34 24.25 -1.22
N LYS A 807 -25.33 24.76 -1.97
CA LYS A 807 -26.42 25.60 -1.43
C LYS A 807 -27.36 24.88 -0.46
N VAL A 808 -27.39 23.54 -0.51
CA VAL A 808 -28.22 22.71 0.38
C VAL A 808 -27.44 22.29 1.62
N GLY A 809 -26.11 22.44 1.64
CA GLY A 809 -25.25 22.06 2.76
C GLY A 809 -24.68 20.64 2.64
N PHE A 810 -24.60 20.10 1.43
CA PHE A 810 -23.84 18.88 1.20
C PHE A 810 -22.35 19.18 1.41
N ASN A 811 -21.68 18.30 2.16
CA ASN A 811 -20.24 18.28 2.28
C ASN A 811 -19.68 17.38 1.18
N PHE A 812 -18.63 17.83 0.51
CA PHE A 812 -17.91 16.96 -0.40
C PHE A 812 -17.22 15.84 0.40
N LYS A 813 -17.50 14.58 0.07
CA LYS A 813 -16.89 13.40 0.68
C LYS A 813 -15.66 13.00 -0.13
N SER A 814 -14.51 13.00 0.55
CA SER A 814 -13.20 12.68 -0.01
C SER A 814 -12.91 11.18 -0.10
N GLU A 815 -13.83 10.29 0.32
CA GLU A 815 -13.60 8.85 0.49
C GLU A 815 -14.86 8.03 0.15
N PHE A 816 -14.66 6.84 -0.44
CA PHE A 816 -15.60 5.71 -0.49
C PHE A 816 -15.16 4.62 0.48
#